data_AF-A0AA39PTU6-F1
#
_entry.id   AF-A0AA39PTU6-F1
#
_cell.length_a   1.000
_cell.length_b   1.000
_cell.length_c   1.000
_cell.angle_alpha   90.00
_cell.angle_beta   90.00
_cell.angle_gamma   90.00
#
_symmetry.space_group_name_H-M   'P 1'
#
loop_
_entity.id
_entity.type
_entity.pdbx_description
1 polymer ?
#
loop_
_entity_poly.entity_id
_entity_poly.type
_entity_poly.pdbx_seq_one_letter_code
_entity_poly.pdbx_strand_id
1 'polypeptide(L)'
;MAPTKSAKVAKYTYAERVLSSMTLIQREHKKQAVNLRSLRAHVKKIAEEKRDKLGPNWSNWVRRAVAKLEDDGVLTASGPGRVMLTPSGKKAITAARRSILSTAPPGTFGSPSQEDLVTRMAVKDRGTKRPLRRSVATFDTQNLPSPRGPQAKRIRMSRDEERTPISKMTKAQLKVELALVKKAHELALLRATSPLTDLSDEDARAIESERLQQELKMREHEIADIRAQLEDARRRAELDGSQTQLNDYTDLPSTPMTPCHAARLRRTHSGGVTRTQSGTIIPDISRHPTPPSSPPDMGYGSMREDDSDIPDIFSSPFIPRTGNDNEDNFRINREEVVETAAVLNAKVTTLQHDLDRRSEDLRNTNKTLNETRAILEEFRIKNTALTKQNDDPAHQLSDFKTAAQSEARGNATLINDLNRSIHDLRSENSALKDLELTLVSTNTALLAQVRQLESMKEAFVKLTQDADQLRKENDGRKSALAGLRNDLKLAKEKSSTTKAEVEIFKLEKAALLMEANNYKAEMEKALSEEQAMSSERLAVLSDIQQEHAELDTSFQACRAELEAKDVQIKDLSAILQAKDLLLGGSAQKIETMQDDFHKAMTQSHDAMESLRVEKDSRICEMTQTVADLQSAFSTETSLHKTVANTLSDTEALVSELRSELKIQTAATNAAQSSFEQEQVRAISLRDELVGAKDRAEAAEEEVNELRASKSTDEATILSLKAMFERLKAAQMVTLNQFEGQVTSAGPSLSPVRKALIRSGTGM
;
A
#
# COMPACT_ATOMS: atom_id res chain seq x y z
N MET A 1 20.72 -39.04 -41.55
CA MET A 1 21.56 -38.12 -40.74
C MET A 1 20.75 -37.68 -39.53
N ALA A 2 21.32 -37.62 -38.33
CA ALA A 2 20.59 -37.16 -37.15
C ALA A 2 20.46 -35.63 -37.15
N PRO A 3 19.32 -35.04 -36.74
CA PRO A 3 19.17 -33.58 -36.66
C PRO A 3 20.12 -33.02 -35.59
N THR A 4 21.03 -32.15 -36.02
CA THR A 4 21.93 -31.44 -35.10
C THR A 4 21.10 -30.58 -34.15
N LYS A 5 21.19 -30.87 -32.86
CA LYS A 5 20.40 -30.20 -31.81
C LYS A 5 20.72 -28.71 -31.84
N SER A 6 19.78 -27.88 -32.28
CA SER A 6 19.98 -26.44 -32.38
C SER A 6 20.40 -25.86 -31.04
N ALA A 7 21.41 -24.99 -31.05
CA ALA A 7 21.96 -24.41 -29.84
C ALA A 7 20.85 -23.70 -29.05
N LYS A 8 20.66 -24.09 -27.78
CA LYS A 8 19.57 -23.59 -26.94
C LYS A 8 19.74 -22.09 -26.69
N VAL A 9 19.05 -21.27 -27.48
CA VAL A 9 19.03 -19.81 -27.34
C VAL A 9 18.64 -19.45 -25.90
N ALA A 10 19.50 -18.68 -25.23
CA ALA A 10 19.30 -18.29 -23.84
C ALA A 10 18.06 -17.40 -23.72
N LYS A 11 17.05 -17.84 -22.98
CA LYS A 11 15.79 -17.09 -22.81
C LYS A 11 16.02 -15.87 -21.91
N TYR A 12 15.91 -14.66 -22.48
CA TYR A 12 16.05 -13.42 -21.72
C TYR A 12 14.78 -13.10 -20.93
N THR A 13 14.94 -12.82 -19.64
CA THR A 13 13.87 -12.28 -18.78
C THR A 13 13.48 -10.86 -19.18
N TYR A 14 12.28 -10.42 -18.81
CA TYR A 14 11.84 -9.04 -19.10
C TYR A 14 12.70 -7.97 -18.39
N ALA A 15 13.31 -8.29 -17.24
CA ALA A 15 14.24 -7.39 -16.57
C ALA A 15 15.57 -7.23 -17.34
N GLU A 16 16.16 -8.32 -17.83
CA GLU A 16 17.35 -8.26 -18.73
C GLU A 16 17.03 -7.46 -20.00
N ARG A 17 15.89 -7.73 -20.66
CA ARG A 17 15.46 -6.99 -21.86
C ARG A 17 15.30 -5.50 -21.58
N VAL A 18 14.64 -5.14 -20.47
CA VAL A 18 14.43 -3.74 -20.06
C VAL A 18 15.76 -3.03 -19.81
N LEU A 19 16.70 -3.62 -19.07
CA LEU A 19 18.01 -2.99 -18.83
C LEU A 19 18.87 -2.91 -20.09
N SER A 20 18.78 -3.90 -20.99
CA SER A 20 19.46 -3.89 -22.30
C SER A 20 18.94 -2.73 -23.17
N SER A 21 17.62 -2.65 -23.38
CA SER A 21 16.99 -1.52 -24.08
C SER A 21 17.27 -0.17 -23.42
N MET A 22 17.20 -0.08 -22.09
CA MET A 22 17.46 1.15 -21.35
C MET A 22 18.90 1.65 -21.56
N THR A 23 19.88 0.75 -21.45
CA THR A 23 21.30 1.08 -21.64
C THR A 23 21.59 1.51 -23.08
N LEU A 24 20.94 0.86 -24.07
CA LEU A 24 21.07 1.20 -25.48
C LEU A 24 20.47 2.59 -25.79
N ILE A 25 19.24 2.87 -25.33
CA ILE A 25 18.59 4.19 -25.50
C ILE A 25 19.43 5.32 -24.86
N GLN A 26 19.97 5.10 -23.66
CA GLN A 26 20.85 6.09 -23.01
C GLN A 26 22.15 6.33 -23.81
N ARG A 27 22.73 5.27 -24.39
CA ARG A 27 23.94 5.33 -25.23
C ARG A 27 23.68 6.04 -26.56
N GLU A 28 22.54 5.79 -27.20
CA GLU A 28 22.15 6.33 -28.50
C GLU A 28 21.75 7.81 -28.40
N HIS A 29 20.82 8.15 -27.49
CA HIS A 29 20.27 9.50 -27.41
C HIS A 29 20.93 10.43 -26.38
N LYS A 30 21.90 9.94 -25.59
CA LYS A 30 22.58 10.66 -24.50
C LYS A 30 21.66 11.21 -23.39
N LYS A 31 20.39 10.79 -23.34
CA LYS A 31 19.38 11.21 -22.35
C LYS A 31 19.41 10.29 -21.14
N GLN A 32 19.38 10.84 -19.91
CA GLN A 32 19.39 10.02 -18.69
C GLN A 32 18.03 9.41 -18.36
N ALA A 33 16.95 10.15 -18.60
CA ALA A 33 15.58 9.68 -18.44
C ALA A 33 14.96 9.25 -19.78
N VAL A 34 14.19 8.17 -19.76
CA VAL A 34 13.60 7.51 -20.93
C VAL A 34 12.10 7.34 -20.72
N ASN A 35 11.30 7.65 -21.74
CA ASN A 35 9.85 7.43 -21.70
C ASN A 35 9.52 5.92 -21.82
N LEU A 36 8.62 5.42 -20.97
CA LEU A 36 8.19 4.02 -20.94
C LEU A 36 7.64 3.51 -22.29
N ARG A 37 7.03 4.38 -23.11
CA ARG A 37 6.59 4.06 -24.48
C ARG A 37 7.79 3.81 -25.41
N SER A 38 8.83 4.64 -25.33
CA SER A 38 10.07 4.48 -26.10
C SER A 38 10.87 3.26 -25.65
N LEU A 39 10.88 2.98 -24.33
CA LEU A 39 11.50 1.80 -23.75
C LEU A 39 10.81 0.51 -24.22
N ARG A 40 9.46 0.45 -24.20
CA ARG A 40 8.67 -0.64 -24.78
C ARG A 40 8.97 -0.85 -26.26
N ALA A 41 9.04 0.22 -27.06
CA ALA A 41 9.37 0.13 -28.48
C ALA A 41 10.75 -0.50 -28.73
N HIS A 42 11.75 -0.17 -27.91
CA HIS A 42 13.08 -0.79 -27.99
C HIS A 42 13.12 -2.24 -27.49
N VAL A 43 12.35 -2.60 -26.45
CA VAL A 43 12.21 -4.01 -26.03
C VAL A 43 11.62 -4.85 -27.17
N LYS A 44 10.68 -4.29 -27.94
CA LYS A 44 10.16 -4.92 -29.16
C LYS A 44 11.24 -5.03 -30.24
N LYS A 45 11.86 -3.91 -30.65
CA LYS A 45 12.93 -3.86 -31.68
C LYS A 45 14.06 -4.86 -31.41
N ILE A 46 14.61 -4.87 -30.19
CA ILE A 46 15.73 -5.76 -29.82
C ILE A 46 15.31 -7.24 -29.77
N ALA A 47 14.05 -7.53 -29.39
CA ALA A 47 13.54 -8.90 -29.43
C ALA A 47 13.34 -9.39 -30.88
N GLU A 48 12.83 -8.55 -31.77
CA GLU A 48 12.68 -8.84 -33.20
C GLU A 48 14.05 -9.06 -33.88
N GLU A 49 15.02 -8.17 -33.62
CA GLU A 49 16.41 -8.27 -34.06
C GLU A 49 17.08 -9.59 -33.62
N LYS A 50 16.87 -9.99 -32.36
CA LYS A 50 17.40 -11.25 -31.80
C LYS A 50 16.53 -12.48 -32.10
N ARG A 51 15.43 -12.32 -32.86
CA ARG A 51 14.43 -13.36 -33.17
C ARG A 51 13.82 -14.03 -31.91
N ASP A 52 13.80 -13.30 -30.79
CA ASP A 52 13.28 -13.75 -29.50
C ASP A 52 11.76 -13.45 -29.40
N LYS A 53 10.95 -14.50 -29.22
CA LYS A 53 9.49 -14.38 -29.21
C LYS A 53 8.97 -13.72 -27.93
N LEU A 54 8.55 -12.47 -28.06
CA LEU A 54 7.70 -11.80 -27.06
C LEU A 54 6.32 -12.47 -27.01
N GLY A 55 5.78 -12.67 -25.81
CA GLY A 55 4.41 -13.20 -25.63
C GLY A 55 3.35 -12.09 -25.74
N PRO A 56 2.05 -12.42 -25.83
CA PRO A 56 0.98 -11.46 -26.11
C PRO A 56 0.96 -10.28 -25.12
N ASN A 57 1.16 -10.56 -23.83
CA ASN A 57 1.12 -9.57 -22.75
C ASN A 57 2.48 -8.90 -22.45
N TRP A 58 3.44 -8.92 -23.40
CA TRP A 58 4.81 -8.40 -23.19
C TRP A 58 4.86 -6.94 -22.72
N SER A 59 3.94 -6.08 -23.16
CA SER A 59 3.90 -4.66 -22.78
C SER A 59 3.56 -4.46 -21.29
N ASN A 60 2.76 -5.37 -20.73
CA ASN A 60 2.43 -5.43 -19.30
C ASN A 60 3.54 -6.11 -18.49
N TRP A 61 4.19 -7.14 -19.04
CA TRP A 61 5.39 -7.72 -18.43
C TRP A 61 6.58 -6.75 -18.40
N VAL A 62 6.73 -5.88 -19.40
CA VAL A 62 7.67 -4.75 -19.36
C VAL A 62 7.32 -3.75 -18.27
N ARG A 63 6.02 -3.42 -18.06
CA ARG A 63 5.61 -2.55 -16.94
C ARG A 63 5.94 -3.18 -15.58
N ARG A 64 5.63 -4.47 -15.38
CA ARG A 64 5.97 -5.22 -14.16
C ARG A 64 7.48 -5.36 -13.95
N ALA A 65 8.26 -5.52 -15.02
CA ALA A 65 9.72 -5.58 -14.95
C ALA A 65 10.37 -4.22 -14.66
N VAL A 66 9.78 -3.11 -15.13
CA VAL A 66 10.19 -1.76 -14.75
C VAL A 66 9.90 -1.52 -13.26
N ALA A 67 8.66 -1.74 -12.81
CA ALA A 67 8.29 -1.60 -11.39
C ALA A 67 9.21 -2.45 -10.49
N LYS A 68 9.43 -3.72 -10.83
CA LYS A 68 10.38 -4.56 -10.09
C LYS A 68 11.81 -4.00 -10.08
N LEU A 69 12.28 -3.41 -11.17
CA LEU A 69 13.62 -2.80 -11.20
C LEU A 69 13.69 -1.47 -10.44
N GLU A 70 12.54 -0.83 -10.19
CA GLU A 70 12.40 0.30 -9.28
C GLU A 70 12.41 -0.21 -7.81
N ASP A 71 11.70 -1.30 -7.51
CA ASP A 71 11.75 -2.02 -6.21
C ASP A 71 13.18 -2.53 -5.88
N ASP A 72 13.88 -3.14 -6.86
CA ASP A 72 15.28 -3.61 -6.76
C ASP A 72 16.30 -2.41 -6.70
N GLY A 73 15.82 -1.16 -6.69
CA GLY A 73 16.62 0.07 -6.59
C GLY A 73 17.56 0.33 -7.79
N VAL A 74 17.31 -0.29 -8.94
CA VAL A 74 18.13 -0.18 -10.16
C VAL A 74 17.64 0.96 -11.04
N LEU A 75 16.32 1.12 -11.15
CA LEU A 75 15.62 2.20 -11.83
C LEU A 75 14.92 3.12 -10.82
N THR A 76 14.48 4.29 -11.28
CA THR A 76 13.62 5.22 -10.53
C THR A 76 12.77 6.03 -11.48
N ALA A 77 11.55 6.36 -11.06
CA ALA A 77 10.65 7.23 -11.80
C ALA A 77 11.21 8.66 -11.88
N SER A 78 11.25 9.22 -13.09
CA SER A 78 11.76 10.55 -13.42
C SER A 78 10.61 11.46 -13.89
N GLY A 79 9.49 11.41 -13.17
CA GLY A 79 8.21 11.99 -13.57
C GLY A 79 7.29 11.00 -14.32
N PRO A 80 6.03 11.39 -14.62
CA PRO A 80 5.00 10.50 -15.15
C PRO A 80 5.43 9.82 -16.45
N GLY A 81 5.45 8.49 -16.44
CA GLY A 81 5.83 7.66 -17.60
C GLY A 81 7.30 7.77 -18.03
N ARG A 82 8.19 8.36 -17.20
CA ARG A 82 9.64 8.45 -17.46
C ARG A 82 10.41 7.68 -16.39
N VAL A 83 11.46 6.98 -16.80
CA VAL A 83 12.29 6.13 -15.93
C VAL A 83 13.76 6.47 -16.17
N MET A 84 14.59 6.43 -15.13
CA MET A 84 16.06 6.59 -15.24
C MET A 84 16.82 5.55 -14.40
N LEU A 85 18.05 5.23 -14.77
CA LEU A 85 18.94 4.41 -13.95
C LEU A 85 19.41 5.18 -12.71
N THR A 86 19.21 4.60 -11.52
CA THR A 86 19.71 5.17 -10.26
C THR A 86 21.24 5.17 -10.24
N PRO A 87 21.90 5.96 -9.37
CA PRO A 87 23.33 5.83 -9.11
C PRO A 87 23.72 4.40 -8.69
N SER A 88 22.81 3.68 -8.02
CA SER A 88 22.99 2.28 -7.62
C SER A 88 22.98 1.33 -8.83
N GLY A 89 22.01 1.47 -9.75
CA GLY A 89 21.94 0.71 -10.99
C GLY A 89 23.10 1.01 -11.95
N LYS A 90 23.49 2.29 -12.08
CA LYS A 90 24.69 2.71 -12.84
C LYS A 90 25.98 2.07 -12.29
N LYS A 91 26.11 1.98 -10.96
CA LYS A 91 27.22 1.28 -10.29
C LYS A 91 27.17 -0.23 -10.56
N ALA A 92 26.00 -0.87 -10.50
CA ALA A 92 25.83 -2.30 -10.77
C ALA A 92 26.21 -2.67 -12.22
N ILE A 93 25.72 -1.93 -13.21
CA ILE A 93 26.05 -2.15 -14.64
C ILE A 93 27.56 -1.92 -14.89
N THR A 94 28.16 -0.90 -14.26
CA THR A 94 29.61 -0.64 -14.36
C THR A 94 30.46 -1.67 -13.61
N ALA A 95 29.94 -2.30 -12.56
CA ALA A 95 30.59 -3.42 -11.87
C ALA A 95 30.52 -4.70 -12.72
N ALA A 96 29.34 -5.04 -13.26
CA ALA A 96 29.15 -6.16 -14.18
C ALA A 96 30.04 -6.02 -15.43
N ARG A 97 30.12 -4.82 -16.04
CA ARG A 97 31.08 -4.51 -17.11
C ARG A 97 32.50 -4.83 -16.67
N ARG A 98 32.99 -4.27 -15.57
CA ARG A 98 34.36 -4.53 -15.09
C ARG A 98 34.64 -6.00 -14.80
N SER A 99 33.70 -6.74 -14.20
CA SER A 99 33.85 -8.18 -13.97
C SER A 99 34.02 -8.96 -15.26
N ILE A 100 33.32 -8.58 -16.33
CA ILE A 100 33.44 -9.24 -17.64
C ILE A 100 34.70 -8.80 -18.38
N LEU A 101 35.12 -7.53 -18.26
CA LEU A 101 36.40 -7.03 -18.77
C LEU A 101 37.59 -7.82 -18.18
N SER A 102 37.52 -8.21 -16.89
CA SER A 102 38.55 -9.02 -16.22
C SER A 102 38.58 -10.50 -16.66
N THR A 103 37.56 -10.98 -17.40
CA THR A 103 37.46 -12.39 -17.84
C THR A 103 37.52 -12.59 -19.35
N ALA A 104 37.38 -11.52 -20.13
CA ALA A 104 37.37 -11.59 -21.60
C ALA A 104 38.77 -11.34 -22.19
N PRO A 105 39.16 -12.04 -23.27
CA PRO A 105 40.42 -11.75 -23.97
C PRO A 105 40.49 -10.29 -24.45
N PRO A 106 41.69 -9.67 -24.44
CA PRO A 106 41.88 -8.34 -25.02
C PRO A 106 41.44 -8.32 -26.50
N GLY A 107 40.48 -7.45 -26.83
CA GLY A 107 39.98 -7.26 -28.19
C GLY A 107 38.53 -7.70 -28.43
N THR A 108 37.92 -8.52 -27.57
CA THR A 108 36.50 -8.94 -27.74
C THR A 108 35.48 -7.90 -27.26
N PHE A 109 35.87 -6.64 -27.09
CA PHE A 109 35.08 -5.62 -26.43
C PHE A 109 34.03 -4.97 -27.36
N GLY A 110 32.77 -4.98 -26.91
CA GLY A 110 31.66 -4.35 -27.64
C GLY A 110 30.78 -5.28 -28.46
N SER A 111 31.02 -6.61 -28.42
CA SER A 111 30.07 -7.58 -28.98
C SER A 111 28.68 -7.45 -28.33
N PRO A 112 27.56 -7.52 -29.08
CA PRO A 112 26.21 -7.54 -28.51
C PRO A 112 25.99 -8.64 -27.46
N SER A 113 26.66 -9.79 -27.60
CA SER A 113 26.62 -10.88 -26.61
C SER A 113 27.26 -10.51 -25.26
N GLN A 114 28.15 -9.50 -25.24
CA GLN A 114 28.81 -9.02 -24.03
C GLN A 114 27.88 -8.09 -23.23
N GLU A 115 27.14 -7.19 -23.88
CA GLU A 115 26.17 -6.31 -23.19
C GLU A 115 24.98 -7.12 -22.62
N ASP A 116 24.65 -8.25 -23.24
CA ASP A 116 23.70 -9.23 -22.70
C ASP A 116 24.21 -9.96 -21.44
N LEU A 117 25.51 -10.25 -21.35
CA LEU A 117 26.10 -10.83 -20.15
C LEU A 117 26.21 -9.79 -19.02
N VAL A 118 26.53 -8.53 -19.35
CA VAL A 118 26.53 -7.39 -18.42
C VAL A 118 25.17 -7.22 -17.76
N THR A 119 24.11 -7.16 -18.56
CA THR A 119 22.74 -6.95 -18.06
C THR A 119 22.25 -8.14 -17.23
N ARG A 120 22.59 -9.37 -17.63
CA ARG A 120 22.34 -10.58 -16.83
C ARG A 120 22.98 -10.53 -15.45
N MET A 121 24.27 -10.18 -15.36
CA MET A 121 24.96 -10.07 -14.06
C MET A 121 24.36 -8.95 -13.19
N ALA A 122 24.10 -7.78 -13.77
CA ALA A 122 23.54 -6.63 -13.03
C ALA A 122 22.16 -6.91 -12.39
N VAL A 123 21.35 -7.82 -12.95
CA VAL A 123 20.09 -8.29 -12.34
C VAL A 123 20.34 -9.42 -11.33
N LYS A 124 21.20 -10.39 -11.67
CA LYS A 124 21.36 -11.65 -10.92
C LYS A 124 21.82 -11.43 -9.48
N ASP A 125 22.68 -10.45 -9.26
CA ASP A 125 23.32 -10.20 -7.96
C ASP A 125 22.47 -9.35 -7.01
N ARG A 126 21.26 -8.93 -7.43
CA ARG A 126 20.37 -8.04 -6.66
C ARG A 126 19.01 -8.62 -6.30
N GLY A 127 18.56 -9.65 -7.02
CA GLY A 127 17.31 -10.32 -6.67
C GLY A 127 17.42 -10.97 -5.30
N THR A 128 16.91 -10.31 -4.26
CA THR A 128 16.79 -10.85 -2.90
C THR A 128 15.88 -12.07 -2.94
N LYS A 129 16.48 -13.24 -3.13
CA LYS A 129 15.82 -14.52 -2.92
C LYS A 129 15.50 -14.59 -1.43
N ARG A 130 14.26 -14.23 -1.06
CA ARG A 130 13.67 -14.66 0.22
C ARG A 130 13.99 -16.16 0.35
N PRO A 131 14.71 -16.60 1.40
CA PRO A 131 15.14 -17.99 1.49
C PRO A 131 13.87 -18.85 1.55
N LEU A 132 13.62 -19.58 0.46
CA LEU A 132 12.40 -20.38 0.33
C LEU A 132 12.45 -21.46 1.42
N ARG A 133 11.58 -21.33 2.42
CA ARG A 133 11.56 -22.13 3.65
C ARG A 133 11.17 -23.58 3.33
N ARG A 134 12.13 -24.35 2.78
CA ARG A 134 12.00 -25.79 2.55
C ARG A 134 11.85 -26.49 3.89
N SER A 135 10.61 -26.88 4.20
CA SER A 135 10.30 -27.89 5.20
C SER A 135 10.90 -29.22 4.75
N VAL A 136 12.12 -29.52 5.19
CA VAL A 136 12.69 -30.86 5.13
C VAL A 136 12.17 -31.60 6.35
N ALA A 137 11.41 -32.68 6.14
CA ALA A 137 10.95 -33.53 7.22
C ALA A 137 12.15 -34.22 7.89
N THR A 138 12.18 -34.20 9.23
CA THR A 138 13.18 -34.90 10.02
C THR A 138 12.83 -36.38 10.13
N PHE A 139 13.64 -37.23 9.50
CA PHE A 139 13.74 -38.65 9.85
C PHE A 139 15.14 -38.94 10.37
N ASP A 140 15.21 -39.04 11.69
CA ASP A 140 16.01 -39.97 12.50
C ASP A 140 17.26 -40.63 11.86
N THR A 141 18.44 -40.31 12.41
CA THR A 141 19.54 -41.28 12.58
C THR A 141 20.53 -40.81 13.65
N GLN A 142 21.08 -41.75 14.43
CA GLN A 142 21.94 -41.48 15.60
C GLN A 142 23.46 -41.57 15.30
N ASN A 143 24.29 -41.24 16.32
CA ASN A 143 25.68 -41.70 16.53
C ASN A 143 26.73 -41.21 15.50
N LEU A 144 27.63 -40.25 15.80
CA LEU A 144 28.83 -40.39 16.65
C LEU A 144 29.59 -39.03 16.80
N PRO A 145 30.49 -38.86 17.80
CA PRO A 145 31.26 -37.61 18.00
C PRO A 145 32.74 -37.68 17.53
N SER A 146 33.24 -36.61 16.90
CA SER A 146 34.68 -36.26 16.95
C SER A 146 34.99 -34.81 16.52
N PRO A 147 36.09 -34.19 17.00
CA PRO A 147 36.36 -32.75 16.84
C PRO A 147 37.55 -32.41 15.91
N ARG A 148 37.83 -31.09 15.79
CA ARG A 148 38.89 -30.40 15.01
C ARG A 148 38.56 -30.25 13.51
N GLY A 149 38.91 -29.15 12.84
CA GLY A 149 39.66 -27.96 13.27
C GLY A 149 39.31 -26.68 12.49
N PRO A 150 39.95 -25.53 12.80
CA PRO A 150 39.48 -24.22 12.36
C PRO A 150 40.03 -23.78 11.00
N GLN A 151 39.21 -23.11 10.19
CA GLN A 151 39.68 -22.16 9.17
C GLN A 151 38.87 -20.86 9.21
N ALA A 152 39.57 -19.75 9.41
CA ALA A 152 39.00 -18.41 9.35
C ALA A 152 39.10 -17.82 7.93
N LYS A 153 38.11 -17.01 7.52
CA LYS A 153 38.34 -15.74 6.79
C LYS A 153 37.07 -14.90 6.56
N ARG A 154 37.19 -13.61 6.92
CA ARG A 154 36.57 -12.40 6.34
C ARG A 154 35.06 -12.11 6.53
N ILE A 155 34.85 -11.22 7.50
CA ILE A 155 33.78 -10.23 7.65
C ILE A 155 33.50 -9.43 6.35
N ARG A 156 32.22 -9.16 6.06
CA ARG A 156 31.69 -7.84 5.63
C ARG A 156 30.16 -7.77 5.80
N MET A 157 29.70 -7.31 6.96
CA MET A 157 29.14 -5.96 7.17
C MET A 157 27.81 -5.70 6.43
N SER A 158 26.70 -6.00 7.11
CA SER A 158 25.51 -5.14 7.07
C SER A 158 25.83 -3.79 7.73
N ARG A 159 25.05 -2.76 7.43
CA ARG A 159 25.20 -1.41 7.98
C ARG A 159 24.02 -1.13 8.91
N ASP A 160 24.04 -1.80 10.04
CA ASP A 160 23.15 -1.50 11.16
C ASP A 160 23.61 -0.20 11.85
N GLU A 161 22.68 0.48 12.51
CA GLU A 161 22.90 1.81 13.10
C GLU A 161 23.90 1.76 14.27
N GLU A 162 24.61 2.86 14.50
CA GLU A 162 25.69 2.94 15.49
C GLU A 162 25.16 2.99 16.93
N ARG A 163 24.62 1.86 17.40
CA ARG A 163 24.37 1.64 18.83
C ARG A 163 25.69 1.77 19.58
N THR A 164 25.81 2.83 20.38
CA THR A 164 26.94 3.01 21.29
C THR A 164 27.10 1.75 22.15
N PRO A 165 28.29 1.15 22.24
CA PRO A 165 28.47 -0.03 23.08
C PRO A 165 28.12 0.31 24.53
N ILE A 166 27.52 -0.65 25.25
CA ILE A 166 26.97 -0.49 26.61
C ILE A 166 27.98 0.17 27.58
N SER A 167 29.28 -0.04 27.41
CA SER A 167 30.35 0.58 28.19
C SER A 167 30.55 2.09 27.97
N LYS A 168 29.91 2.70 26.96
CA LYS A 168 29.92 4.14 26.67
C LYS A 168 28.57 4.83 26.94
N MET A 169 27.52 4.08 27.25
CA MET A 169 26.21 4.64 27.52
C MET A 169 26.18 5.24 28.92
N THR A 170 25.69 6.48 29.03
CA THR A 170 25.55 7.15 30.33
C THR A 170 24.53 6.44 31.22
N LYS A 171 24.62 6.64 32.54
CA LYS A 171 23.71 6.04 33.53
C LYS A 171 22.22 6.36 33.28
N ALA A 172 21.92 7.45 32.56
CA ALA A 172 20.57 7.77 32.09
C ALA A 172 20.16 6.89 30.89
N GLN A 173 20.98 6.83 29.84
CA GLN A 173 20.73 6.00 28.65
C GLN A 173 20.60 4.51 29.01
N LEU A 174 21.43 4.01 29.92
CA LEU A 174 21.33 2.63 30.43
C LEU A 174 20.01 2.36 31.16
N LYS A 175 19.46 3.32 31.92
CA LYS A 175 18.13 3.18 32.53
C LYS A 175 17.02 3.12 31.47
N VAL A 176 17.13 3.89 30.38
CA VAL A 176 16.15 3.91 29.30
C VAL A 176 16.18 2.60 28.50
N GLU A 177 17.36 2.07 28.14
CA GLU A 177 17.41 0.73 27.52
C GLU A 177 16.92 -0.37 28.46
N LEU A 178 17.22 -0.33 29.76
CA LEU A 178 16.72 -1.32 30.72
C LEU A 178 15.19 -1.26 30.85
N ALA A 179 14.58 -0.06 30.79
CA ALA A 179 13.13 0.10 30.73
C ALA A 179 12.52 -0.43 29.42
N LEU A 180 13.14 -0.15 28.26
CA LEU A 180 12.73 -0.68 26.96
C LEU A 180 12.82 -2.21 26.90
N VAL A 181 13.92 -2.80 27.40
CA VAL A 181 14.12 -4.25 27.47
C VAL A 181 13.10 -4.90 28.41
N LYS A 182 12.75 -4.25 29.53
CA LYS A 182 11.64 -4.71 30.39
C LYS A 182 10.30 -4.69 29.67
N LYS A 183 9.88 -3.56 29.07
CA LYS A 183 8.60 -3.46 28.34
C LYS A 183 8.54 -4.46 27.16
N ALA A 184 9.67 -4.73 26.50
CA ALA A 184 9.77 -5.75 25.45
C ALA A 184 9.67 -7.19 25.99
N HIS A 185 10.26 -7.49 27.15
CA HIS A 185 10.15 -8.80 27.81
C HIS A 185 8.73 -9.04 28.37
N GLU A 186 8.07 -7.99 28.83
CA GLU A 186 6.69 -8.01 29.34
C GLU A 186 5.70 -8.32 28.20
N LEU A 187 5.83 -7.64 27.06
CA LEU A 187 5.10 -7.97 25.82
C LEU A 187 5.42 -9.38 25.30
N ALA A 188 6.65 -9.86 25.46
CA ALA A 188 7.03 -11.23 25.07
C ALA A 188 6.41 -12.30 25.98
N LEU A 189 6.28 -12.04 27.29
CA LEU A 189 5.59 -12.92 28.23
C LEU A 189 4.10 -13.00 27.93
N LEU A 190 3.43 -11.85 27.73
CA LEU A 190 2.01 -11.79 27.37
C LEU A 190 1.72 -12.57 26.07
N ARG A 191 2.63 -12.55 25.09
CA ARG A 191 2.51 -13.30 23.83
C ARG A 191 2.89 -14.79 23.93
N ALA A 192 3.51 -15.22 25.03
CA ALA A 192 3.96 -16.60 25.22
C ALA A 192 2.98 -17.46 26.03
N THR A 193 2.02 -16.86 26.73
CA THR A 193 1.16 -17.55 27.71
C THR A 193 -0.25 -17.92 27.22
N SER A 194 -0.68 -17.45 26.04
CA SER A 194 -1.95 -17.85 25.42
C SER A 194 -1.85 -17.91 23.90
N PRO A 195 -1.92 -19.11 23.27
CA PRO A 195 -1.97 -19.26 21.82
C PRO A 195 -3.41 -19.24 21.26
N LEU A 196 -4.42 -18.93 22.08
CA LEU A 196 -5.85 -19.06 21.73
C LEU A 196 -6.70 -17.80 21.97
N THR A 197 -6.13 -16.76 22.56
CA THR A 197 -6.76 -15.42 22.63
C THR A 197 -6.29 -14.60 21.43
N ASP A 198 -7.12 -14.57 20.40
CA ASP A 198 -6.94 -13.74 19.20
C ASP A 198 -7.23 -12.28 19.54
N LEU A 199 -6.32 -11.66 20.32
CA LEU A 199 -6.35 -10.24 20.64
C LEU A 199 -6.25 -9.46 19.34
N SER A 200 -7.28 -8.67 19.08
CA SER A 200 -7.52 -8.09 17.76
C SER A 200 -6.33 -7.28 17.23
N ASP A 201 -6.15 -7.32 15.92
CA ASP A 201 -5.14 -6.56 15.17
C ASP A 201 -5.14 -5.05 15.54
N GLU A 202 -6.28 -4.53 15.99
CA GLU A 202 -6.47 -3.17 16.51
C GLU A 202 -5.60 -2.83 17.73
N ASP A 203 -5.46 -3.71 18.73
CA ASP A 203 -4.62 -3.46 19.91
C ASP A 203 -3.13 -3.45 19.55
N ALA A 204 -2.72 -4.34 18.63
CA ALA A 204 -1.37 -4.37 18.11
C ALA A 204 -1.04 -3.07 17.35
N ARG A 205 -1.98 -2.57 16.54
CA ARG A 205 -1.88 -1.28 15.84
C ARG A 205 -1.90 -0.10 16.80
N ALA A 206 -2.71 -0.14 17.87
CA ALA A 206 -2.75 0.91 18.88
C ALA A 206 -1.37 1.09 19.53
N ILE A 207 -0.76 -0.01 20.00
CA ILE A 207 0.59 0.00 20.62
C ILE A 207 1.67 0.42 19.61
N GLU A 208 1.59 -0.01 18.35
CA GLU A 208 2.52 0.43 17.30
C GLU A 208 2.34 1.92 16.94
N SER A 209 1.11 2.42 16.95
CA SER A 209 0.80 3.84 16.70
C SER A 209 1.29 4.75 17.85
N GLU A 210 1.13 4.34 19.11
CA GLU A 210 1.67 5.07 20.27
C GLU A 210 3.20 5.16 20.18
N ARG A 211 3.85 4.05 19.83
CA ARG A 211 5.30 4.01 19.61
C ARG A 211 5.74 4.94 18.47
N LEU A 212 5.03 4.94 17.34
CA LEU A 212 5.34 5.83 16.21
C LEU A 212 5.11 7.31 16.56
N GLN A 213 4.09 7.64 17.35
CA GLN A 213 3.90 9.01 17.88
C GLN A 213 5.02 9.43 18.84
N GLN A 214 5.49 8.52 19.71
CA GLN A 214 6.62 8.80 20.60
C GLN A 214 7.93 8.98 19.81
N GLU A 215 8.18 8.17 18.77
CA GLU A 215 9.34 8.35 17.90
C GLU A 215 9.26 9.66 17.10
N LEU A 216 8.10 10.01 16.54
CA LEU A 216 7.89 11.31 15.89
C LEU A 216 8.17 12.48 16.83
N LYS A 217 7.66 12.47 18.07
CA LYS A 217 7.95 13.52 19.06
C LYS A 217 9.45 13.64 19.37
N MET A 218 10.20 12.53 19.42
CA MET A 218 11.66 12.60 19.57
C MET A 218 12.34 13.19 18.33
N ARG A 219 11.88 12.86 17.11
CA ARG A 219 12.40 13.45 15.86
C ARG A 219 12.08 14.94 15.74
N GLU A 220 10.91 15.38 16.19
CA GLU A 220 10.54 16.79 16.23
C GLU A 220 11.43 17.57 17.20
N HIS A 221 11.79 16.97 18.34
CA HIS A 221 12.74 17.56 19.29
C HIS A 221 14.17 17.60 18.73
N GLU A 222 14.64 16.51 18.11
CA GLU A 222 15.92 16.45 17.37
C GLU A 222 16.01 17.53 16.28
N ILE A 223 14.92 17.76 15.53
CA ILE A 223 14.82 18.82 14.51
C ILE A 223 14.81 20.22 15.15
N ALA A 224 14.17 20.40 16.32
CA ALA A 224 14.20 21.67 17.05
C ALA A 224 15.61 22.01 17.55
N ASP A 225 16.33 21.04 18.12
CA ASP A 225 17.72 21.20 18.55
C ASP A 225 18.66 21.51 17.38
N ILE A 226 18.50 20.83 16.24
CA ILE A 226 19.29 21.11 15.02
C ILE A 226 19.00 22.53 14.48
N ARG A 227 17.74 23.00 14.56
CA ARG A 227 17.39 24.39 14.20
C ARG A 227 18.02 25.41 15.15
N ALA A 228 17.96 25.16 16.46
CA ALA A 228 18.60 26.01 17.45
C ALA A 228 20.12 26.08 17.23
N GLN A 229 20.78 24.94 17.01
CA GLN A 229 22.22 24.87 16.70
C GLN A 229 22.59 25.58 15.40
N LEU A 230 21.75 25.51 14.36
CA LEU A 230 21.95 26.26 13.11
C LEU A 230 21.79 27.77 13.29
N GLU A 231 20.85 28.20 14.12
CA GLU A 231 20.67 29.63 14.41
C GLU A 231 21.79 30.18 15.31
N ASP A 232 22.28 29.37 16.26
CA ASP A 232 23.47 29.69 17.06
C ASP A 232 24.75 29.76 16.20
N ALA A 233 24.92 28.81 15.26
CA ALA A 233 26.01 28.83 14.30
C ALA A 233 25.93 30.05 13.37
N ARG A 234 24.71 30.44 12.97
CA ARG A 234 24.46 31.66 12.20
C ARG A 234 24.81 32.92 12.98
N ARG A 235 24.38 33.04 14.24
CA ARG A 235 24.73 34.17 15.12
C ARG A 235 26.24 34.28 15.34
N ARG A 236 26.96 33.15 15.42
CA ARG A 236 28.43 33.14 15.46
C ARG A 236 29.05 33.61 14.15
N ALA A 237 28.55 33.17 12.99
CA ALA A 237 29.02 33.63 11.68
C ALA A 237 28.71 35.13 11.43
N GLU A 238 27.60 35.65 11.96
CA GLU A 238 27.25 37.07 11.89
C GLU A 238 28.09 37.93 12.87
N LEU A 239 28.68 37.34 13.92
CA LEU A 239 29.65 38.00 14.83
C LEU A 239 31.10 37.96 14.32
N ASP A 240 31.50 36.90 13.62
CA ASP A 240 32.84 36.75 13.02
C ASP A 240 32.97 37.51 11.67
N GLY A 241 31.87 38.06 11.17
CA GLY A 241 31.75 38.74 9.87
C GLY A 241 32.29 40.18 9.85
N SER A 242 33.53 40.41 10.28
CA SER A 242 34.19 41.74 10.23
C SER A 242 35.54 41.71 9.52
N GLN A 243 35.79 42.75 8.70
CA GLN A 243 37.03 43.01 7.94
C GLN A 243 37.43 42.02 6.83
N THR A 244 36.81 42.17 5.65
CA THR A 244 37.61 42.31 4.41
C THR A 244 37.00 43.41 3.53
N GLN A 245 37.71 44.52 3.37
CA GLN A 245 37.29 45.61 2.47
C GLN A 245 37.74 45.37 1.01
N LEU A 246 37.24 46.21 0.12
CA LEU A 246 37.74 46.38 -1.25
C LEU A 246 39.26 46.59 -1.24
N ASN A 247 39.94 46.13 -2.29
CA ASN A 247 40.81 47.03 -3.05
C ASN A 247 41.01 46.56 -4.49
N ASP A 248 41.45 47.52 -5.31
CA ASP A 248 41.73 47.40 -6.75
C ASP A 248 43.25 47.23 -6.98
N TYR A 249 43.70 47.27 -8.24
CA TYR A 249 45.09 47.40 -8.73
C TYR A 249 45.99 46.14 -8.89
N THR A 250 46.11 45.74 -10.16
CA THR A 250 47.35 45.45 -10.93
C THR A 250 48.26 44.23 -10.70
N ASP A 251 48.80 43.80 -11.86
CA ASP A 251 50.10 43.17 -12.16
C ASP A 251 50.38 41.66 -11.98
N LEU A 252 50.75 41.10 -13.13
CA LEU A 252 51.54 39.88 -13.39
C LEU A 252 53.04 40.21 -13.18
N PRO A 253 53.97 39.23 -12.96
CA PRO A 253 54.08 38.04 -13.83
C PRO A 253 54.67 36.76 -13.19
N SER A 254 55.04 35.83 -14.09
CA SER A 254 55.93 34.67 -13.95
C SER A 254 55.33 33.31 -13.56
N THR A 255 55.47 32.41 -14.53
CA THR A 255 55.49 30.93 -14.47
C THR A 255 56.82 30.44 -13.85
N PRO A 256 57.13 29.11 -13.69
CA PRO A 256 56.43 27.92 -14.21
C PRO A 256 56.28 26.71 -13.24
N MET A 257 55.46 25.71 -13.61
CA MET A 257 55.95 24.37 -14.00
C MET A 257 54.83 23.43 -14.50
N THR A 258 55.06 22.89 -15.70
CA THR A 258 54.53 21.67 -16.32
C THR A 258 54.96 20.39 -15.52
N PRO A 259 54.57 19.12 -15.85
CA PRO A 259 54.05 18.62 -17.14
C PRO A 259 52.93 17.53 -17.17
N CYS A 260 52.24 17.44 -18.33
CA CYS A 260 51.83 16.20 -19.04
C CYS A 260 50.86 15.15 -18.41
N HIS A 261 50.16 14.27 -19.14
CA HIS A 261 49.80 14.12 -20.58
C HIS A 261 48.30 13.68 -20.62
N ALA A 262 47.40 14.05 -21.54
CA ALA A 262 47.42 14.40 -22.97
C ALA A 262 47.04 13.25 -23.95
N ALA A 263 45.76 13.21 -24.37
CA ALA A 263 45.28 12.67 -25.65
C ALA A 263 43.89 13.30 -25.95
N ARG A 264 43.75 14.25 -26.88
CA ARG A 264 43.45 14.08 -28.32
C ARG A 264 42.02 13.53 -28.59
N LEU A 265 41.19 14.06 -29.50
CA LEU A 265 41.48 14.97 -30.64
C LEU A 265 40.15 15.55 -31.25
N ARG A 266 40.09 16.84 -31.65
CA ARG A 266 39.61 17.38 -32.97
C ARG A 266 38.91 18.77 -32.99
N ARG A 267 39.34 19.57 -33.99
CA ARG A 267 38.59 20.48 -34.92
C ARG A 267 38.34 22.00 -34.64
N THR A 268 39.05 22.81 -35.45
CA THR A 268 38.60 23.89 -36.38
C THR A 268 38.17 25.29 -35.90
N HIS A 269 39.10 26.24 -36.13
CA HIS A 269 38.99 27.52 -36.87
C HIS A 269 37.76 28.45 -36.73
N SER A 270 37.99 29.59 -36.06
CA SER A 270 37.76 30.98 -36.53
C SER A 270 38.46 31.89 -35.50
N GLY A 271 39.01 33.07 -35.81
CA GLY A 271 38.55 34.08 -36.77
C GLY A 271 38.07 35.32 -36.00
N GLY A 272 38.83 35.75 -34.98
CA GLY A 272 38.36 36.66 -33.92
C GLY A 272 38.48 38.13 -34.29
N VAL A 273 37.35 38.83 -34.33
CA VAL A 273 37.26 40.28 -34.51
C VAL A 273 37.50 41.00 -33.18
N THR A 274 38.40 41.99 -33.16
CA THR A 274 38.65 42.84 -31.99
C THR A 274 37.46 43.78 -31.74
N ARG A 275 36.98 43.85 -30.50
CA ARG A 275 35.79 44.62 -30.11
C ARG A 275 36.17 45.77 -29.17
N THR A 276 35.78 46.99 -29.52
CA THR A 276 35.96 48.18 -28.66
C THR A 276 34.98 48.20 -27.49
N GLN A 277 35.37 48.80 -26.37
CA GLN A 277 34.56 48.80 -25.13
C GLN A 277 33.28 49.64 -25.22
N SER A 278 33.13 50.51 -26.22
CA SER A 278 31.91 51.29 -26.47
C SER A 278 30.83 50.53 -27.27
N GLY A 279 31.11 49.33 -27.76
CA GLY A 279 30.09 48.41 -28.32
C GLY A 279 29.64 48.66 -29.77
N THR A 280 30.09 49.73 -30.42
CA THR A 280 29.73 50.05 -31.82
C THR A 280 30.65 49.32 -32.81
N ILE A 281 30.07 48.69 -33.84
CA ILE A 281 30.81 48.04 -34.94
C ILE A 281 30.97 49.06 -36.07
N ILE A 282 32.22 49.40 -36.42
CA ILE A 282 32.55 50.25 -37.57
C ILE A 282 33.16 49.35 -38.67
N PRO A 283 32.55 49.26 -39.87
CA PRO A 283 33.14 48.53 -40.98
C PRO A 283 34.31 49.32 -41.60
N ASP A 284 35.42 48.62 -41.88
CA ASP A 284 36.68 49.20 -42.34
C ASP A 284 36.67 49.43 -43.87
N ILE A 285 36.30 50.65 -44.31
CA ILE A 285 36.16 50.99 -45.74
C ILE A 285 36.65 52.43 -46.01
N SER A 286 37.42 52.58 -47.11
CA SER A 286 37.77 53.84 -47.79
C SER A 286 38.60 54.88 -47.03
N ARG A 287 39.93 54.83 -47.23
CA ARG A 287 40.79 56.00 -47.14
C ARG A 287 41.10 56.51 -48.56
N HIS A 288 40.61 57.68 -48.94
CA HIS A 288 41.26 58.56 -49.93
C HIS A 288 40.80 60.03 -49.72
N PRO A 289 41.63 61.03 -50.09
CA PRO A 289 41.42 62.44 -49.72
C PRO A 289 40.61 63.24 -50.75
N THR A 290 40.18 64.44 -50.38
CA THR A 290 39.60 65.45 -51.29
C THR A 290 40.17 66.84 -50.95
N PRO A 291 40.69 67.63 -51.93
CA PRO A 291 41.25 68.97 -51.68
C PRO A 291 40.18 70.07 -51.54
N PRO A 292 40.55 71.30 -51.11
CA PRO A 292 39.64 72.43 -50.94
C PRO A 292 39.54 73.33 -52.19
N SER A 293 38.43 74.06 -52.30
CA SER A 293 38.27 75.24 -53.17
C SER A 293 37.52 76.35 -52.42
N SER A 294 37.80 77.60 -52.79
CA SER A 294 37.22 78.84 -52.21
C SER A 294 36.50 79.64 -53.35
N PRO A 295 35.79 80.76 -53.08
CA PRO A 295 34.99 81.49 -54.08
C PRO A 295 35.90 82.34 -55.02
N PRO A 296 35.40 83.14 -56.02
CA PRO A 296 34.02 83.62 -56.21
C PRO A 296 33.48 83.60 -57.66
N ASP A 297 32.26 84.14 -57.86
CA ASP A 297 31.85 84.79 -59.11
C ASP A 297 30.89 85.97 -58.84
N MET A 298 30.67 86.85 -59.82
CA MET A 298 29.91 88.12 -59.72
C MET A 298 28.73 88.23 -60.69
N GLY A 299 27.75 89.07 -60.33
CA GLY A 299 26.63 89.48 -61.20
C GLY A 299 25.50 88.43 -61.27
N TYR A 300 24.21 88.78 -61.26
CA TYR A 300 23.57 89.95 -61.85
C TYR A 300 22.22 90.26 -61.18
N GLY A 301 21.94 91.56 -60.97
CA GLY A 301 20.59 92.12 -60.85
C GLY A 301 20.62 93.46 -61.60
N SER A 302 19.83 93.76 -62.64
CA SER A 302 18.40 93.50 -62.93
C SER A 302 17.47 94.54 -62.29
N MET A 303 16.55 95.07 -63.10
CA MET A 303 15.57 96.14 -62.82
C MET A 303 16.15 97.57 -62.66
N ARG A 304 15.47 98.67 -63.00
CA ARG A 304 14.40 99.00 -64.00
C ARG A 304 14.17 100.54 -63.92
N GLU A 305 13.42 101.13 -64.87
CA GLU A 305 12.77 102.48 -64.77
C GLU A 305 13.72 103.71 -64.66
N ASP A 306 13.35 104.94 -65.05
CA ASP A 306 12.44 105.43 -66.11
C ASP A 306 12.76 106.93 -66.44
N ASP A 307 12.00 107.53 -67.37
CA ASP A 307 11.70 108.98 -67.53
C ASP A 307 12.70 110.04 -68.09
N SER A 308 12.08 110.95 -68.88
CA SER A 308 12.37 112.40 -69.11
C SER A 308 13.52 112.94 -69.99
N ASP A 309 13.10 113.47 -71.15
CA ASP A 309 13.12 114.90 -71.54
C ASP A 309 14.11 115.54 -72.57
N ILE A 310 13.46 116.09 -73.62
CA ILE A 310 13.70 117.38 -74.34
C ILE A 310 14.73 117.43 -75.52
N PRO A 311 14.48 118.22 -76.61
CA PRO A 311 15.13 118.01 -77.92
C PRO A 311 15.76 119.26 -78.62
N ASP A 312 16.25 119.03 -79.85
CA ASP A 312 16.10 119.89 -81.06
C ASP A 312 17.27 120.81 -81.57
N ILE A 313 17.22 121.08 -82.90
CA ILE A 313 17.67 122.27 -83.66
C ILE A 313 19.15 122.51 -84.13
N PHE A 314 19.26 123.03 -85.38
CA PHE A 314 20.39 123.67 -86.13
C PHE A 314 21.57 122.80 -86.67
N SER A 315 22.19 123.06 -87.84
CA SER A 315 21.86 123.91 -89.04
C SER A 315 22.68 123.50 -90.30
N SER A 316 22.62 124.24 -91.43
CA SER A 316 23.21 123.88 -92.75
C SER A 316 24.12 124.98 -93.43
N PRO A 317 24.19 125.29 -94.77
CA PRO A 317 25.48 125.43 -95.53
C PRO A 317 25.74 126.84 -96.18
N PHE A 318 26.79 127.05 -97.04
CA PHE A 318 26.85 127.85 -98.33
C PHE A 318 28.28 128.13 -98.95
N ILE A 319 28.39 128.62 -100.23
CA ILE A 319 29.65 128.93 -101.02
C ILE A 319 29.43 129.93 -102.24
N PRO A 320 30.30 130.96 -102.56
CA PRO A 320 30.60 131.36 -103.98
C PRO A 320 31.88 132.23 -104.37
N ARG A 321 32.36 132.14 -105.65
CA ARG A 321 33.09 133.18 -106.53
C ARG A 321 34.50 133.74 -106.12
N THR A 322 35.35 134.52 -106.86
CA THR A 322 35.52 135.16 -108.24
C THR A 322 37.06 135.46 -108.49
N GLY A 323 37.67 136.06 -109.55
CA GLY A 323 37.29 136.65 -110.89
C GLY A 323 38.39 137.60 -111.53
N ASN A 324 38.29 137.96 -112.83
CA ASN A 324 38.87 139.13 -113.60
C ASN A 324 40.40 139.20 -114.00
N ASP A 325 40.98 140.26 -114.65
CA ASP A 325 41.07 140.73 -116.10
C ASP A 325 42.40 141.60 -116.31
N ASN A 326 42.87 142.36 -117.36
CA ASN A 326 42.51 142.75 -118.77
C ASN A 326 43.71 143.42 -119.61
N GLU A 327 43.51 143.80 -120.90
CA GLU A 327 44.15 144.89 -121.76
C GLU A 327 45.65 144.88 -122.29
N ASP A 328 46.21 145.94 -122.96
CA ASP A 328 46.29 146.30 -124.44
C ASP A 328 47.44 147.40 -124.71
N ASN A 329 47.84 148.14 -125.81
CA ASN A 329 47.61 148.34 -127.29
C ASN A 329 48.76 149.25 -127.98
N PHE A 330 48.70 149.58 -129.30
CA PHE A 330 49.36 150.67 -130.16
C PHE A 330 50.86 150.62 -130.68
N ARG A 331 51.40 151.55 -131.54
CA ARG A 331 51.27 151.76 -133.05
C ARG A 331 52.20 152.86 -133.73
N ILE A 332 52.85 152.59 -134.92
CA ILE A 332 53.01 153.43 -136.19
C ILE A 332 54.03 154.65 -136.48
N ASN A 333 54.67 154.68 -137.70
CA ASN A 333 55.23 155.79 -138.60
C ASN A 333 56.49 156.70 -138.28
N ARG A 334 57.15 157.53 -139.19
CA ARG A 334 57.42 157.62 -140.69
C ARG A 334 58.33 158.87 -141.15
N GLU A 335 59.13 158.74 -142.25
CA GLU A 335 59.85 159.66 -143.26
C GLU A 335 60.19 161.20 -143.12
N GLU A 336 61.34 161.65 -143.73
CA GLU A 336 61.55 162.66 -144.86
C GLU A 336 63.02 163.28 -144.93
N VAL A 337 63.76 163.46 -146.06
CA VAL A 337 63.80 164.46 -147.21
C VAL A 337 64.34 165.88 -146.79
N VAL A 338 65.21 166.72 -147.45
CA VAL A 338 65.51 167.26 -148.84
C VAL A 338 67.05 167.72 -148.95
N GLU A 339 67.75 168.43 -149.90
CA GLU A 339 67.69 168.98 -151.31
C GLU A 339 69.14 169.45 -151.79
N THR A 340 69.39 169.79 -153.09
CA THR A 340 70.12 170.99 -153.68
C THR A 340 70.72 170.79 -155.11
N ALA A 341 70.78 171.87 -155.92
CA ALA A 341 71.01 171.82 -157.39
C ALA A 341 71.88 172.97 -158.02
N ALA A 342 72.36 172.81 -159.27
CA ALA A 342 72.86 173.90 -160.15
C ALA A 342 73.05 173.51 -161.65
N VAL A 343 73.24 174.54 -162.50
CA VAL A 343 73.70 174.56 -163.93
C VAL A 343 72.67 174.22 -165.02
N LEU A 344 72.33 175.26 -165.81
CA LEU A 344 71.42 175.25 -166.96
C LEU A 344 72.10 175.78 -168.24
N ASN A 345 71.38 175.72 -169.37
CA ASN A 345 71.54 176.52 -170.61
C ASN A 345 72.84 176.50 -171.43
N ALA A 346 74.04 176.27 -170.87
CA ALA A 346 75.28 176.29 -171.65
C ALA A 346 75.32 175.23 -172.78
N LYS A 347 74.52 174.17 -172.65
CA LYS A 347 74.52 173.03 -173.59
C LYS A 347 73.53 173.16 -174.74
N VAL A 348 72.68 174.18 -174.87
CA VAL A 348 71.52 174.16 -175.80
C VAL A 348 71.87 173.93 -177.28
N THR A 349 73.00 174.43 -177.78
CA THR A 349 73.42 174.21 -179.19
C THR A 349 74.26 172.94 -179.39
N THR A 350 75.02 172.51 -178.38
CA THR A 350 75.62 171.16 -178.38
C THR A 350 74.54 170.09 -178.22
N LEU A 351 73.45 170.39 -177.50
CA LEU A 351 72.30 169.53 -177.23
C LEU A 351 71.52 169.11 -178.46
N GLN A 352 71.71 169.73 -179.64
CA GLN A 352 71.12 169.23 -180.88
C GLN A 352 71.90 168.02 -181.42
N HIS A 353 73.23 168.13 -181.50
CA HIS A 353 74.09 167.01 -181.92
C HIS A 353 74.19 165.93 -180.82
N ASP A 354 74.16 166.34 -179.55
CA ASP A 354 73.94 165.46 -178.41
C ASP A 354 72.50 164.95 -178.34
N LEU A 355 71.51 165.50 -179.06
CA LEU A 355 70.15 164.92 -179.12
C LEU A 355 70.16 163.65 -179.95
N ASP A 356 70.79 163.70 -181.12
CA ASP A 356 70.88 162.56 -182.01
C ASP A 356 71.75 161.45 -181.38
N ARG A 357 72.87 161.82 -180.74
CA ARG A 357 73.65 160.90 -179.90
C ARG A 357 72.83 160.36 -178.72
N ARG A 358 72.10 161.22 -177.99
CA ARG A 358 71.19 160.79 -176.93
C ARG A 358 70.03 159.95 -177.44
N SER A 359 69.63 160.03 -178.71
CA SER A 359 68.57 159.19 -179.26
C SER A 359 69.05 157.75 -179.43
N GLU A 360 70.31 157.58 -179.80
CA GLU A 360 70.96 156.27 -179.90
C GLU A 360 71.35 155.73 -178.51
N ASP A 361 71.88 156.59 -177.63
CA ASP A 361 72.07 156.23 -176.22
C ASP A 361 70.74 155.91 -175.53
N LEU A 362 69.63 156.60 -175.85
CA LEU A 362 68.29 156.30 -175.30
C LEU A 362 67.74 154.97 -175.82
N ARG A 363 68.10 154.53 -177.02
CA ARG A 363 67.80 153.15 -177.47
C ARG A 363 68.59 152.14 -176.62
N ASN A 364 69.86 152.41 -176.37
CA ASN A 364 70.72 151.56 -175.55
C ASN A 364 70.32 151.55 -174.05
N THR A 365 69.89 152.68 -173.49
CA THR A 365 69.35 152.74 -172.12
C THR A 365 67.95 152.15 -172.03
N ASN A 366 67.08 152.26 -173.05
CA ASN A 366 65.81 151.53 -173.06
C ASN A 366 66.03 150.02 -173.13
N LYS A 367 67.07 149.56 -173.85
CA LYS A 367 67.44 148.14 -173.87
C LYS A 367 67.86 147.65 -172.48
N THR A 368 68.83 148.32 -171.84
CA THR A 368 69.30 147.96 -170.49
C THR A 368 68.25 148.20 -169.39
N LEU A 369 67.33 149.16 -169.57
CA LEU A 369 66.19 149.36 -168.66
C LEU A 369 65.15 148.24 -168.79
N ASN A 370 64.93 147.69 -170.00
CA ASN A 370 64.09 146.50 -170.17
C ASN A 370 64.77 145.23 -169.64
N GLU A 371 66.09 145.08 -169.83
CA GLU A 371 66.88 143.97 -169.26
C GLU A 371 66.85 143.99 -167.72
N THR A 372 67.01 145.16 -167.09
CA THR A 372 66.87 145.30 -165.62
C THR A 372 65.43 145.13 -165.13
N ARG A 373 64.41 145.46 -165.95
CA ARG A 373 63.00 145.15 -165.66
C ARG A 373 62.73 143.65 -165.59
N ALA A 374 63.33 142.88 -166.49
CA ALA A 374 63.22 141.42 -166.49
C ALA A 374 63.83 140.80 -165.23
N ILE A 375 65.01 141.27 -164.81
CA ILE A 375 65.68 140.83 -163.57
C ILE A 375 64.82 141.15 -162.33
N LEU A 376 64.18 142.32 -162.28
CA LEU A 376 63.29 142.70 -161.17
C LEU A 376 62.07 141.79 -161.06
N GLU A 377 61.46 141.37 -162.18
CA GLU A 377 60.29 140.49 -162.16
C GLU A 377 60.67 139.03 -161.85
N GLU A 378 61.86 138.58 -162.26
CA GLU A 378 62.41 137.29 -161.83
C GLU A 378 62.63 137.26 -160.30
N PHE A 379 63.16 138.35 -159.72
CA PHE A 379 63.21 138.54 -158.27
C PHE A 379 61.83 138.54 -157.61
N ARG A 380 60.83 139.18 -158.23
CA ARG A 380 59.44 139.20 -157.73
C ARG A 380 58.85 137.79 -157.64
N ILE A 381 58.99 137.00 -158.71
CA ILE A 381 58.56 135.60 -158.76
C ILE A 381 59.26 134.79 -157.67
N LYS A 382 60.60 134.91 -157.57
CA LYS A 382 61.40 134.19 -156.57
C LYS A 382 61.01 134.53 -155.13
N ASN A 383 60.63 135.77 -154.85
CA ASN A 383 60.15 136.18 -153.53
C ASN A 383 58.77 135.56 -153.21
N THR A 384 57.85 135.50 -154.19
CA THR A 384 56.54 134.83 -153.99
C THR A 384 56.63 133.31 -153.85
N ALA A 385 57.70 132.69 -154.34
CA ALA A 385 58.00 131.28 -154.09
C ALA A 385 58.49 131.06 -152.65
N LEU A 386 59.38 131.92 -152.16
CA LEU A 386 59.90 131.84 -150.78
C LEU A 386 58.82 132.06 -149.71
N THR A 387 57.84 132.95 -149.93
CA THR A 387 56.71 133.08 -149.00
C THR A 387 55.92 131.78 -148.88
N LYS A 388 55.61 131.11 -150.01
CA LYS A 388 54.87 129.84 -150.00
C LYS A 388 55.62 128.69 -149.33
N GLN A 389 56.96 128.75 -149.28
CA GLN A 389 57.78 127.76 -148.60
C GLN A 389 57.79 127.95 -147.05
N ASN A 390 57.42 129.13 -146.55
CA ASN A 390 57.35 129.42 -145.11
C ASN A 390 55.98 129.12 -144.48
N ASP A 391 54.90 129.05 -145.27
CA ASP A 391 53.56 128.77 -144.76
C ASP A 391 53.38 127.29 -144.34
N ASP A 392 54.05 126.37 -145.04
CA ASP A 392 53.99 124.91 -144.82
C ASP A 392 54.44 124.46 -143.40
N PRO A 393 55.63 124.84 -142.88
CA PRO A 393 56.03 124.48 -141.52
C PRO A 393 55.14 125.10 -140.42
N ALA A 394 54.45 126.21 -140.70
CA ALA A 394 53.53 126.82 -139.74
C ALA A 394 52.26 125.97 -139.54
N HIS A 395 51.73 125.36 -140.61
CA HIS A 395 50.63 124.41 -140.52
C HIS A 395 51.04 123.13 -139.77
N GLN A 396 52.20 122.55 -140.09
CA GLN A 396 52.68 121.34 -139.42
C GLN A 396 52.86 121.55 -137.90
N LEU A 397 53.29 122.73 -137.44
CA LEU A 397 53.39 123.05 -136.01
C LEU A 397 52.01 123.15 -135.31
N SER A 398 50.98 123.61 -136.04
CA SER A 398 49.59 123.64 -135.54
C SER A 398 49.04 122.23 -135.34
N ASP A 399 49.30 121.33 -136.29
CA ASP A 399 48.78 119.97 -136.27
C ASP A 399 49.47 119.14 -135.17
N PHE A 400 50.79 119.27 -134.98
CA PHE A 400 51.47 118.69 -133.81
C PHE A 400 50.95 119.24 -132.47
N LYS A 401 50.63 120.54 -132.39
CA LYS A 401 50.09 121.15 -131.17
C LYS A 401 48.69 120.65 -130.83
N THR A 402 47.83 120.44 -131.82
CA THR A 402 46.48 119.89 -131.61
C THR A 402 46.51 118.39 -131.31
N ALA A 403 47.41 117.62 -131.94
CA ALA A 403 47.66 116.21 -131.60
C ALA A 403 48.14 116.05 -130.15
N ALA A 404 49.16 116.80 -129.72
CA ALA A 404 49.65 116.74 -128.35
C ALA A 404 48.57 117.15 -127.32
N GLN A 405 47.67 118.08 -127.67
CA GLN A 405 46.51 118.42 -126.82
C GLN A 405 45.43 117.34 -126.78
N SER A 406 45.26 116.52 -127.83
CA SER A 406 44.33 115.39 -127.79
C SER A 406 44.90 114.23 -126.97
N GLU A 407 46.20 113.95 -127.09
CA GLU A 407 46.90 112.94 -126.29
C GLU A 407 46.93 113.33 -124.80
N ALA A 408 47.19 114.60 -124.47
CA ALA A 408 47.11 115.10 -123.10
C ALA A 408 45.70 114.95 -122.49
N ARG A 409 44.63 115.11 -123.30
CA ARG A 409 43.25 114.83 -122.87
C ARG A 409 43.00 113.34 -122.68
N GLY A 410 43.50 112.48 -123.59
CA GLY A 410 43.42 111.03 -123.48
C GLY A 410 44.10 110.48 -122.21
N ASN A 411 45.29 110.99 -121.90
CA ASN A 411 46.01 110.67 -120.67
C ASN A 411 45.27 111.19 -119.42
N ALA A 412 44.66 112.38 -119.48
CA ALA A 412 43.82 112.88 -118.38
C ALA A 412 42.56 112.01 -118.15
N THR A 413 41.90 111.50 -119.20
CA THR A 413 40.81 110.54 -119.05
C THR A 413 41.30 109.21 -118.47
N LEU A 414 42.42 108.66 -118.95
CA LEU A 414 42.99 107.42 -118.42
C LEU A 414 43.39 107.54 -116.94
N ILE A 415 43.94 108.69 -116.53
CA ILE A 415 44.24 108.97 -115.11
C ILE A 415 42.95 109.03 -114.27
N ASN A 416 41.87 109.62 -114.79
CA ASN A 416 40.58 109.64 -114.10
C ASN A 416 39.96 108.25 -113.98
N ASP A 417 40.02 107.43 -115.04
CA ASP A 417 39.50 106.06 -115.03
C ASP A 417 40.33 105.13 -114.12
N LEU A 418 41.66 105.30 -114.07
CA LEU A 418 42.52 104.62 -113.11
C LEU A 418 42.23 105.06 -111.66
N ASN A 419 42.07 106.35 -111.41
CA ASN A 419 41.71 106.86 -110.08
C ASN A 419 40.33 106.36 -109.64
N ARG A 420 39.38 106.22 -110.58
CA ARG A 420 38.06 105.61 -110.35
C ARG A 420 38.19 104.14 -110.00
N SER A 421 38.91 103.35 -110.80
CA SER A 421 39.18 101.94 -110.50
C SER A 421 39.90 101.74 -109.15
N ILE A 422 40.83 102.62 -108.79
CA ILE A 422 41.48 102.62 -107.46
C ILE A 422 40.49 102.95 -106.34
N HIS A 423 39.50 103.81 -106.58
CA HIS A 423 38.44 104.10 -105.62
C HIS A 423 37.46 102.93 -105.48
N ASP A 424 37.05 102.34 -106.60
CA ASP A 424 36.17 101.16 -106.64
C ASP A 424 36.81 99.98 -105.92
N LEU A 425 38.08 99.64 -106.23
CA LEU A 425 38.85 98.60 -105.53
C LEU A 425 39.07 98.90 -104.03
N ARG A 426 39.15 100.17 -103.63
CA ARG A 426 39.18 100.55 -102.20
C ARG A 426 37.82 100.31 -101.54
N SER A 427 36.72 100.60 -102.23
CA SER A 427 35.36 100.35 -101.74
C SER A 427 35.08 98.85 -101.57
N GLU A 428 35.52 98.02 -102.52
CA GLU A 428 35.47 96.56 -102.43
C GLU A 428 36.33 96.03 -101.27
N ASN A 429 37.53 96.60 -101.05
CA ASN A 429 38.41 96.22 -99.95
C ASN A 429 37.81 96.59 -98.58
N SER A 430 37.09 97.72 -98.45
CA SER A 430 36.28 97.99 -97.24
C SER A 430 35.13 97.00 -97.10
N ALA A 431 34.36 96.73 -98.15
CA ALA A 431 33.23 95.79 -98.09
C ALA A 431 33.69 94.36 -97.74
N LEU A 432 34.87 93.94 -98.18
CA LEU A 432 35.48 92.65 -97.81
C LEU A 432 35.93 92.61 -96.34
N LYS A 433 36.39 93.74 -95.77
CA LYS A 433 36.72 93.84 -94.33
C LYS A 433 35.47 93.88 -93.46
N ASP A 434 34.42 94.56 -93.90
CA ASP A 434 33.13 94.53 -93.24
C ASP A 434 32.53 93.10 -93.28
N LEU A 435 32.67 92.41 -94.42
CA LEU A 435 32.30 90.99 -94.54
C LEU A 435 33.15 90.10 -93.61
N GLU A 436 34.46 90.30 -93.53
CA GLU A 436 35.35 89.59 -92.59
C GLU A 436 34.95 89.84 -91.13
N LEU A 437 34.61 91.07 -90.75
CA LEU A 437 34.09 91.41 -89.43
C LEU A 437 32.75 90.72 -89.14
N THR A 438 31.82 90.67 -90.10
CA THR A 438 30.56 89.91 -89.91
C THR A 438 30.80 88.39 -89.85
N LEU A 439 31.81 87.86 -90.54
CA LEU A 439 32.19 86.45 -90.46
C LEU A 439 32.82 86.11 -89.10
N VAL A 440 33.67 86.98 -88.55
CA VAL A 440 34.20 86.85 -87.19
C VAL A 440 33.09 86.98 -86.14
N SER A 441 32.16 87.92 -86.32
CA SER A 441 30.99 88.09 -85.44
C SER A 441 30.06 86.87 -85.45
N THR A 442 29.78 86.29 -86.62
CA THR A 442 28.92 85.10 -86.72
C THR A 442 29.63 83.84 -86.22
N ASN A 443 30.94 83.70 -86.45
CA ASN A 443 31.74 82.58 -85.93
C ASN A 443 31.86 82.64 -84.39
N THR A 444 32.05 83.83 -83.81
CA THR A 444 32.04 84.00 -82.33
C THR A 444 30.66 83.72 -81.72
N ALA A 445 29.57 84.11 -82.39
CA ALA A 445 28.21 83.73 -81.99
C ALA A 445 27.96 82.21 -82.08
N LEU A 446 28.44 81.54 -83.13
CA LEU A 446 28.38 80.08 -83.27
C LEU A 446 29.18 79.37 -82.16
N LEU A 447 30.38 79.85 -81.83
CA LEU A 447 31.17 79.30 -80.72
C LEU A 447 30.49 79.49 -79.35
N ALA A 448 29.74 80.59 -79.16
CA ALA A 448 28.90 80.77 -77.97
C ALA A 448 27.74 79.76 -77.93
N GLN A 449 27.06 79.52 -79.05
CA GLN A 449 26.00 78.51 -79.16
C GLN A 449 26.52 77.08 -78.94
N VAL A 450 27.71 76.74 -79.46
CA VAL A 450 28.35 75.44 -79.21
C VAL A 450 28.62 75.24 -77.71
N ARG A 451 29.20 76.23 -77.02
CA ARG A 451 29.41 76.17 -75.56
C ARG A 451 28.10 76.03 -74.78
N GLN A 452 27.03 76.70 -75.23
CA GLN A 452 25.70 76.56 -74.63
C GLN A 452 25.15 75.13 -74.81
N LEU A 453 25.31 74.53 -75.99
CA LEU A 453 24.91 73.14 -76.27
C LEU A 453 25.75 72.12 -75.49
N GLU A 454 27.05 72.38 -75.29
CA GLU A 454 27.92 71.57 -74.44
C GLU A 454 27.49 71.64 -72.97
N SER A 455 27.21 72.84 -72.45
CA SER A 455 26.67 73.02 -71.09
C SER A 455 25.31 72.34 -70.91
N MET A 456 24.40 72.45 -71.89
CA MET A 456 23.12 71.73 -71.89
C MET A 456 23.31 70.20 -71.92
N LYS A 457 24.28 69.70 -72.68
CA LYS A 457 24.62 68.27 -72.76
C LYS A 457 25.17 67.75 -71.43
N GLU A 458 26.04 68.50 -70.75
CA GLU A 458 26.53 68.16 -69.41
C GLU A 458 25.39 68.14 -68.38
N ALA A 459 24.52 69.16 -68.40
CA ALA A 459 23.32 69.20 -67.57
C ALA A 459 22.40 67.99 -67.83
N PHE A 460 22.22 67.57 -69.08
CA PHE A 460 21.41 66.41 -69.45
C PHE A 460 22.02 65.09 -68.98
N VAL A 461 23.36 64.94 -69.08
CA VAL A 461 24.08 63.78 -68.53
C VAL A 461 23.91 63.71 -67.01
N LYS A 462 24.04 64.83 -66.31
CA LYS A 462 23.83 64.90 -64.86
C LYS A 462 22.39 64.54 -64.48
N LEU A 463 21.39 65.11 -65.16
CA LEU A 463 19.98 64.79 -64.94
C LEU A 463 19.67 63.30 -65.18
N THR A 464 20.36 62.67 -66.13
CA THR A 464 20.25 61.23 -66.40
C THR A 464 20.86 60.38 -65.28
N GLN A 465 22.03 60.79 -64.75
CA GLN A 465 22.65 60.13 -63.58
C GLN A 465 21.77 60.25 -62.33
N ASP A 466 21.21 61.44 -62.07
CA ASP A 466 20.28 61.67 -60.95
C ASP A 466 19.01 60.82 -61.09
N ALA A 467 18.45 60.70 -62.30
CA ALA A 467 17.29 59.83 -62.57
C ALA A 467 17.59 58.34 -62.33
N ASP A 468 18.76 57.84 -62.75
CA ASP A 468 19.18 56.46 -62.50
C ASP A 468 19.56 56.19 -61.04
N GLN A 469 20.06 57.19 -60.32
CA GLN A 469 20.25 57.11 -58.87
C GLN A 469 18.91 57.03 -58.13
N LEU A 470 17.95 57.88 -58.49
CA LEU A 470 16.59 57.83 -57.93
C LEU A 470 15.86 56.51 -58.26
N ARG A 471 16.10 55.91 -59.43
CA ARG A 471 15.62 54.56 -59.76
C ARG A 471 16.19 53.50 -58.80
N LYS A 472 17.52 53.48 -58.60
CA LYS A 472 18.19 52.56 -57.66
C LYS A 472 17.65 52.70 -56.23
N GLU A 473 17.47 53.93 -55.75
CA GLU A 473 16.87 54.17 -54.43
C GLU A 473 15.42 53.68 -54.36
N ASN A 474 14.62 53.91 -55.41
CA ASN A 474 13.23 53.47 -55.46
C ASN A 474 13.12 51.94 -55.46
N ASP A 475 13.98 51.24 -56.20
CA ASP A 475 14.04 49.77 -56.18
C ASP A 475 14.57 49.22 -54.83
N GLY A 476 15.49 49.93 -54.17
CA GLY A 476 15.86 49.68 -52.78
C GLY A 476 14.68 49.84 -51.81
N ARG A 477 13.91 50.93 -51.93
CA ARG A 477 12.69 51.19 -51.14
C ARG A 477 11.60 50.14 -51.39
N LYS A 478 11.40 49.71 -52.65
CA LYS A 478 10.49 48.58 -52.99
C LYS A 478 10.93 47.28 -52.34
N SER A 479 12.23 46.99 -52.35
CA SER A 479 12.81 45.79 -51.73
C SER A 479 12.63 45.80 -50.21
N ALA A 480 12.85 46.95 -49.56
CA ALA A 480 12.58 47.13 -48.14
C ALA A 480 11.08 46.98 -47.80
N LEU A 481 10.18 47.54 -48.61
CA LEU A 481 8.72 47.38 -48.45
C LEU A 481 8.26 45.93 -48.66
N ALA A 482 8.91 45.16 -49.52
CA ALA A 482 8.67 43.73 -49.68
C ALA A 482 9.12 42.94 -48.43
N GLY A 483 10.29 43.27 -47.86
CA GLY A 483 10.74 42.74 -46.57
C GLY A 483 9.74 43.01 -45.44
N LEU A 484 9.38 44.28 -45.23
CA LEU A 484 8.43 44.69 -44.20
C LEU A 484 7.03 44.05 -44.38
N ARG A 485 6.58 43.78 -45.62
CA ARG A 485 5.35 43.01 -45.87
C ARG A 485 5.47 41.53 -45.44
N ASN A 486 6.63 40.91 -45.66
CA ASN A 486 6.88 39.54 -45.20
C ASN A 486 6.98 39.48 -43.68
N ASP A 487 7.66 40.44 -43.05
CA ASP A 487 7.75 40.54 -41.58
C ASP A 487 6.37 40.79 -40.95
N LEU A 488 5.54 41.65 -41.55
CA LEU A 488 4.16 41.88 -41.13
C LEU A 488 3.30 40.61 -41.26
N LYS A 489 3.51 39.80 -42.31
CA LYS A 489 2.83 38.51 -42.47
C LYS A 489 3.27 37.52 -41.39
N LEU A 490 4.58 37.39 -41.16
CA LEU A 490 5.15 36.54 -40.11
C LEU A 490 4.68 36.96 -38.71
N ALA A 491 4.55 38.27 -38.46
CA ALA A 491 4.02 38.81 -37.20
C ALA A 491 2.53 38.49 -37.03
N LYS A 492 1.73 38.55 -38.10
CA LYS A 492 0.31 38.13 -38.08
C LYS A 492 0.16 36.63 -37.84
N GLU A 493 1.02 35.80 -38.42
CA GLU A 493 1.05 34.35 -38.18
C GLU A 493 1.46 34.02 -36.73
N LYS A 494 2.46 34.71 -36.18
CA LYS A 494 2.80 34.60 -34.74
C LYS A 494 1.69 35.11 -33.82
N SER A 495 0.94 36.12 -34.25
CA SER A 495 -0.22 36.63 -33.50
C SER A 495 -1.40 35.67 -33.52
N SER A 496 -1.64 34.96 -34.62
CA SER A 496 -2.70 33.94 -34.67
C SER A 496 -2.33 32.67 -33.90
N THR A 497 -1.06 32.23 -33.90
CA THR A 497 -0.63 31.09 -33.08
C THR A 497 -0.70 31.41 -31.59
N THR A 498 -0.17 32.56 -31.15
CA THR A 498 -0.25 32.96 -29.73
C THR A 498 -1.69 33.19 -29.27
N LYS A 499 -2.59 33.68 -30.14
CA LYS A 499 -4.03 33.75 -29.84
C LYS A 499 -4.65 32.35 -29.67
N ALA A 500 -4.26 31.37 -30.49
CA ALA A 500 -4.72 29.99 -30.34
C ALA A 500 -4.19 29.34 -29.05
N GLU A 501 -2.92 29.57 -28.70
CA GLU A 501 -2.32 29.14 -27.43
C GLU A 501 -3.08 29.72 -26.22
N VAL A 502 -3.46 31.00 -26.25
CA VAL A 502 -4.27 31.63 -25.19
C VAL A 502 -5.67 30.99 -25.05
N GLU A 503 -6.34 30.62 -26.14
CA GLU A 503 -7.61 29.88 -26.04
C GLU A 503 -7.42 28.44 -25.53
N ILE A 504 -6.32 27.76 -25.88
CA ILE A 504 -5.97 26.45 -25.31
C ILE A 504 -5.75 26.57 -23.79
N PHE A 505 -4.99 27.56 -23.32
CA PHE A 505 -4.77 27.78 -21.88
C PHE A 505 -6.04 28.18 -21.13
N LYS A 506 -7.00 28.88 -21.76
CA LYS A 506 -8.33 29.13 -21.18
C LYS A 506 -9.13 27.84 -21.00
N LEU A 507 -9.13 26.96 -22.01
CA LEU A 507 -9.81 25.66 -21.94
C LEU A 507 -9.17 24.73 -20.92
N GLU A 508 -7.83 24.69 -20.84
CA GLU A 508 -7.08 23.93 -19.83
C GLU A 508 -7.36 24.45 -18.42
N LYS A 509 -7.37 25.78 -18.22
CA LYS A 509 -7.79 26.40 -16.95
C LYS A 509 -9.24 26.07 -16.58
N ALA A 510 -10.16 26.06 -17.54
CA ALA A 510 -11.56 25.71 -17.30
C ALA A 510 -11.71 24.23 -16.90
N ALA A 511 -10.98 23.32 -17.57
CA ALA A 511 -10.95 21.90 -17.21
C ALA A 511 -10.40 21.67 -15.80
N LEU A 512 -9.28 22.31 -15.44
CA LEU A 512 -8.70 22.25 -14.10
C LEU A 512 -9.62 22.83 -13.01
N LEU A 513 -10.41 23.87 -13.33
CA LEU A 513 -11.43 24.39 -12.41
C LEU A 513 -12.60 23.42 -12.23
N MET A 514 -13.04 22.71 -13.29
CA MET A 514 -14.04 21.65 -13.16
C MET A 514 -13.50 20.46 -12.34
N GLU A 515 -12.27 20.04 -12.58
CA GLU A 515 -11.62 18.96 -11.83
C GLU A 515 -11.47 19.33 -10.34
N ALA A 516 -11.02 20.56 -10.03
CA ALA A 516 -10.94 21.06 -8.66
C ALA A 516 -12.31 21.15 -7.97
N ASN A 517 -13.37 21.55 -8.70
CA ASN A 517 -14.73 21.57 -8.16
C ASN A 517 -15.28 20.15 -7.91
N ASN A 518 -14.95 19.18 -8.76
CA ASN A 518 -15.29 17.78 -8.53
C ASN A 518 -14.59 17.22 -7.29
N TYR A 519 -13.27 17.43 -7.15
CA TYR A 519 -12.54 17.05 -5.93
C TYR A 519 -13.11 17.73 -4.68
N LYS A 520 -13.54 19.00 -4.77
CA LYS A 520 -14.21 19.69 -3.67
C LYS A 520 -15.53 19.01 -3.30
N ALA A 521 -16.37 18.66 -4.28
CA ALA A 521 -17.63 17.97 -4.04
C ALA A 521 -17.44 16.55 -3.49
N GLU A 522 -16.41 15.82 -3.94
CA GLU A 522 -16.04 14.50 -3.40
C GLU A 522 -15.55 14.62 -1.94
N MET A 523 -14.75 15.62 -1.61
CA MET A 523 -14.31 15.89 -0.23
C MET A 523 -15.46 16.34 0.68
N GLU A 524 -16.40 17.16 0.19
CA GLU A 524 -17.60 17.56 0.94
C GLU A 524 -18.54 16.37 1.17
N LYS A 525 -18.68 15.47 0.19
CA LYS A 525 -19.41 14.22 0.33
C LYS A 525 -18.74 13.30 1.37
N ALA A 526 -17.42 13.09 1.29
CA ALA A 526 -16.68 12.28 2.25
C ALA A 526 -16.73 12.86 3.68
N LEU A 527 -16.72 14.18 3.83
CA LEU A 527 -16.89 14.85 5.13
C LEU A 527 -18.30 14.59 5.69
N SER A 528 -19.34 14.67 4.86
CA SER A 528 -20.71 14.36 5.26
C SER A 528 -20.89 12.89 5.63
N GLU A 529 -20.20 11.98 4.93
CA GLU A 529 -20.22 10.54 5.23
C GLU A 529 -19.51 10.24 6.55
N GLU A 530 -18.33 10.80 6.83
CA GLU A 530 -17.66 10.61 8.13
C GLU A 530 -18.41 11.31 9.28
N GLN A 531 -19.11 12.41 9.03
CA GLN A 531 -20.03 13.01 10.02
C GLN A 531 -21.21 12.10 10.35
N ALA A 532 -21.82 11.45 9.34
CA ALA A 532 -22.87 10.46 9.55
C ALA A 532 -22.34 9.24 10.33
N MET A 533 -21.21 8.66 9.92
CA MET A 533 -20.54 7.57 10.64
C MET A 533 -20.17 7.97 12.07
N SER A 534 -19.76 9.22 12.32
CA SER A 534 -19.46 9.72 13.66
C SER A 534 -20.72 9.89 14.52
N SER A 535 -21.87 10.26 13.94
CA SER A 535 -23.14 10.33 14.67
C SER A 535 -23.69 8.94 15.01
N GLU A 536 -23.54 7.97 14.10
CA GLU A 536 -23.88 6.56 14.32
C GLU A 536 -23.00 5.94 15.41
N ARG A 537 -21.67 6.16 15.37
CA ARG A 537 -20.76 5.74 16.46
C ARG A 537 -21.12 6.36 17.81
N LEU A 538 -21.59 7.61 17.85
CA LEU A 538 -22.03 8.26 19.09
C LEU A 538 -23.35 7.69 19.61
N ALA A 539 -24.29 7.33 18.73
CA ALA A 539 -25.51 6.62 19.12
C ALA A 539 -25.18 5.24 19.71
N VAL A 540 -24.36 4.43 19.02
CA VAL A 540 -23.93 3.11 19.52
C VAL A 540 -23.17 3.21 20.85
N LEU A 541 -22.36 4.26 21.06
CA LEU A 541 -21.71 4.50 22.36
C LEU A 541 -22.72 4.90 23.46
N SER A 542 -23.81 5.59 23.12
CA SER A 542 -24.90 5.89 24.06
C SER A 542 -25.68 4.61 24.42
N ASP A 543 -25.96 3.77 23.43
CA ASP A 543 -26.67 2.50 23.62
C ASP A 543 -25.84 1.55 24.51
N ILE A 544 -24.54 1.41 24.25
CA ILE A 544 -23.60 0.63 25.08
C ILE A 544 -23.51 1.20 26.51
N GLN A 545 -23.58 2.52 26.70
CA GLN A 545 -23.62 3.14 28.03
C GLN A 545 -24.94 2.85 28.76
N GLN A 546 -26.06 2.79 28.05
CA GLN A 546 -27.34 2.37 28.62
C GLN A 546 -27.32 0.88 28.98
N GLU A 547 -26.86 -0.02 28.10
CA GLU A 547 -26.70 -1.45 28.39
C GLU A 547 -25.78 -1.68 29.60
N HIS A 548 -24.69 -0.92 29.73
CA HIS A 548 -23.83 -0.96 30.92
C HIS A 548 -24.55 -0.53 32.21
N ALA A 549 -25.36 0.52 32.16
CA ALA A 549 -26.13 0.99 33.31
C ALA A 549 -27.23 -0.02 33.71
N GLU A 550 -27.94 -0.59 32.74
CA GLU A 550 -28.92 -1.66 32.96
C GLU A 550 -28.24 -2.90 33.56
N LEU A 551 -27.10 -3.32 33.01
CA LEU A 551 -26.31 -4.44 33.51
C LEU A 551 -25.81 -4.20 34.94
N ASP A 552 -25.31 -3.00 35.27
CA ASP A 552 -24.90 -2.63 36.63
C ASP A 552 -26.08 -2.64 37.62
N THR A 553 -27.27 -2.17 37.22
CA THR A 553 -28.47 -2.31 38.07
C THR A 553 -28.87 -3.77 38.28
N SER A 554 -28.72 -4.63 37.25
CA SER A 554 -28.96 -6.07 37.39
C SER A 554 -27.94 -6.74 38.32
N PHE A 555 -26.67 -6.35 38.28
CA PHE A 555 -25.65 -6.84 39.21
C PHE A 555 -25.91 -6.37 40.64
N GLN A 556 -26.40 -5.14 40.84
CA GLN A 556 -26.80 -4.65 42.16
C GLN A 556 -28.01 -5.43 42.71
N ALA A 557 -29.02 -5.72 41.87
CA ALA A 557 -30.16 -6.55 42.26
C ALA A 557 -29.73 -7.99 42.63
N CYS A 558 -28.87 -8.61 41.82
CA CYS A 558 -28.32 -9.94 42.12
C CYS A 558 -27.47 -9.96 43.41
N ARG A 559 -26.73 -8.90 43.72
CA ARG A 559 -26.02 -8.76 45.02
C ARG A 559 -27.00 -8.65 46.18
N ALA A 560 -28.05 -7.82 46.05
CA ALA A 560 -29.07 -7.68 47.08
C ALA A 560 -29.85 -9.00 47.33
N GLU A 561 -30.14 -9.78 46.28
CA GLU A 561 -30.70 -11.13 46.48
C GLU A 561 -29.69 -12.06 47.16
N LEU A 562 -28.42 -12.07 46.76
CA LEU A 562 -27.39 -12.89 47.42
C LEU A 562 -27.25 -12.53 48.90
N GLU A 563 -27.20 -11.24 49.26
CA GLU A 563 -27.17 -10.79 50.66
C GLU A 563 -28.41 -11.24 51.43
N ALA A 564 -29.61 -11.19 50.81
CA ALA A 564 -30.84 -11.72 51.41
C ALA A 564 -30.82 -13.25 51.58
N LYS A 565 -30.25 -14.02 50.64
CA LYS A 565 -30.02 -15.46 50.82
C LYS A 565 -29.01 -15.73 51.93
N ASP A 566 -27.97 -14.90 52.04
CA ASP A 566 -26.93 -15.03 53.06
C ASP A 566 -27.49 -14.79 54.48
N VAL A 567 -28.44 -13.86 54.63
CA VAL A 567 -29.26 -13.72 55.85
C VAL A 567 -30.13 -14.95 56.07
N GLN A 568 -30.87 -15.42 55.06
CA GLN A 568 -31.71 -16.62 55.16
C GLN A 568 -30.90 -17.87 55.56
N ILE A 569 -29.66 -18.02 55.09
CA ILE A 569 -28.74 -19.11 55.46
C ILE A 569 -28.29 -18.97 56.92
N LYS A 570 -28.01 -17.76 57.40
CA LYS A 570 -27.67 -17.50 58.82
C LYS A 570 -28.85 -17.81 59.74
N ASP A 571 -30.07 -17.41 59.36
CA ASP A 571 -31.29 -17.72 60.10
C ASP A 571 -31.56 -19.23 60.14
N LEU A 572 -31.43 -19.93 59.00
CA LEU A 572 -31.56 -21.39 58.95
C LEU A 572 -30.46 -22.10 59.76
N SER A 573 -29.24 -21.57 59.77
CA SER A 573 -28.15 -22.10 60.60
C SER A 573 -28.42 -21.91 62.09
N ALA A 574 -28.94 -20.76 62.52
CA ALA A 574 -29.37 -20.52 63.89
C ALA A 574 -30.55 -21.43 64.30
N ILE A 575 -31.51 -21.66 63.40
CA ILE A 575 -32.62 -22.61 63.61
C ILE A 575 -32.11 -24.06 63.73
N LEU A 576 -31.09 -24.45 62.96
CA LEU A 576 -30.45 -25.75 63.09
C LEU A 576 -29.71 -25.88 64.41
N GLN A 577 -28.89 -24.91 64.80
CA GLN A 577 -28.21 -24.91 66.11
C GLN A 577 -29.20 -24.95 67.28
N ALA A 578 -30.33 -24.23 67.20
CA ALA A 578 -31.40 -24.31 68.20
C ALA A 578 -32.07 -25.70 68.25
N LYS A 579 -32.22 -26.38 67.10
CA LYS A 579 -32.69 -27.77 67.04
C LYS A 579 -31.65 -28.75 67.58
N ASP A 580 -30.37 -28.56 67.31
CA ASP A 580 -29.29 -29.40 67.83
C ASP A 580 -29.18 -29.29 69.36
N LEU A 581 -29.38 -28.10 69.92
CA LEU A 581 -29.51 -27.90 71.38
C LEU A 581 -30.75 -28.60 71.97
N LEU A 582 -31.89 -28.55 71.29
CA LEU A 582 -33.11 -29.29 71.69
C LEU A 582 -32.93 -30.81 71.57
N LEU A 583 -32.20 -31.28 70.56
CA LEU A 583 -31.84 -32.70 70.38
C LEU A 583 -30.81 -33.16 71.42
N GLY A 584 -29.85 -32.32 71.80
CA GLY A 584 -28.95 -32.57 72.92
C GLY A 584 -29.70 -32.71 74.25
N GLY A 585 -30.64 -31.79 74.52
CA GLY A 585 -31.50 -31.86 75.70
C GLY A 585 -32.45 -33.07 75.70
N SER A 586 -32.92 -33.53 74.54
CA SER A 586 -33.74 -34.75 74.46
C SER A 586 -32.90 -36.03 74.55
N ALA A 587 -31.68 -36.05 74.01
CA ALA A 587 -30.72 -37.13 74.17
C ALA A 587 -30.31 -37.30 75.64
N GLN A 588 -29.95 -36.21 76.33
CA GLN A 588 -29.65 -36.23 77.77
C GLN A 588 -30.85 -36.71 78.59
N LYS A 589 -32.08 -36.37 78.19
CA LYS A 589 -33.29 -36.90 78.83
C LYS A 589 -33.48 -38.40 78.59
N ILE A 590 -33.21 -38.90 77.38
CA ILE A 590 -33.22 -40.33 77.06
C ILE A 590 -32.15 -41.07 77.87
N GLU A 591 -30.95 -40.50 78.02
CA GLU A 591 -29.86 -41.02 78.85
C GLU A 591 -30.30 -41.16 80.31
N THR A 592 -30.89 -40.12 80.92
CA THR A 592 -31.44 -40.22 82.29
C THR A 592 -32.56 -41.28 82.42
N MET A 593 -33.40 -41.44 81.39
CA MET A 593 -34.42 -42.50 81.38
C MET A 593 -33.82 -43.90 81.20
N GLN A 594 -32.71 -44.05 80.49
CA GLN A 594 -31.98 -45.32 80.35
C GLN A 594 -31.25 -45.71 81.64
N ASP A 595 -30.71 -44.73 82.37
CA ASP A 595 -30.12 -44.89 83.69
C ASP A 595 -31.17 -45.32 84.74
N ASP A 596 -32.32 -44.63 84.77
CA ASP A 596 -33.40 -44.98 85.71
C ASP A 596 -34.07 -46.32 85.36
N PHE A 597 -34.15 -46.66 84.06
CA PHE A 597 -34.55 -48.00 83.63
C PHE A 597 -33.53 -49.07 84.05
N HIS A 598 -32.22 -48.80 83.96
CA HIS A 598 -31.20 -49.72 84.47
C HIS A 598 -31.32 -49.91 85.99
N LYS A 599 -31.47 -48.84 86.77
CA LYS A 599 -31.70 -48.93 88.23
C LYS A 599 -32.92 -49.78 88.57
N ALA A 600 -34.04 -49.60 87.85
CA ALA A 600 -35.25 -50.40 88.03
C ALA A 600 -35.04 -51.88 87.63
N MET A 601 -34.29 -52.14 86.55
CA MET A 601 -33.91 -53.51 86.14
C MET A 601 -32.98 -54.19 87.15
N THR A 602 -32.02 -53.46 87.73
CA THR A 602 -31.15 -53.98 88.82
C THR A 602 -31.97 -54.31 90.06
N GLN A 603 -32.83 -53.38 90.52
CA GLN A 603 -33.72 -53.62 91.66
C GLN A 603 -34.67 -54.82 91.44
N SER A 604 -35.16 -55.01 90.21
CA SER A 604 -35.96 -56.17 89.82
C SER A 604 -35.13 -57.47 89.82
N HIS A 605 -33.87 -57.41 89.40
CA HIS A 605 -32.96 -58.55 89.45
C HIS A 605 -32.60 -58.94 90.89
N ASP A 606 -32.27 -57.97 91.74
CA ASP A 606 -31.96 -58.17 93.16
C ASP A 606 -33.18 -58.76 93.91
N ALA A 607 -34.40 -58.30 93.58
CA ALA A 607 -35.64 -58.87 94.11
C ALA A 607 -35.90 -60.30 93.62
N MET A 608 -35.63 -60.60 92.34
CA MET A 608 -35.74 -61.97 91.81
C MET A 608 -34.71 -62.93 92.41
N GLU A 609 -33.47 -62.49 92.62
CA GLU A 609 -32.43 -63.33 93.23
C GLU A 609 -32.68 -63.50 94.74
N SER A 610 -33.25 -62.50 95.42
CA SER A 610 -33.76 -62.65 96.80
C SER A 610 -34.87 -63.72 96.88
N LEU A 611 -35.86 -63.66 95.97
CA LEU A 611 -36.91 -64.68 95.82
C LEU A 611 -36.36 -66.07 95.44
N ARG A 612 -35.20 -66.11 94.78
CA ARG A 612 -34.51 -67.35 94.43
C ARG A 612 -33.81 -67.95 95.64
N VAL A 613 -33.08 -67.15 96.42
CA VAL A 613 -32.46 -67.58 97.68
C VAL A 613 -33.53 -68.06 98.68
N GLU A 614 -34.68 -67.39 98.75
CA GLU A 614 -35.84 -67.85 99.53
C GLU A 614 -36.37 -69.21 99.04
N LYS A 615 -36.54 -69.38 97.71
CA LYS A 615 -36.95 -70.66 97.13
C LYS A 615 -35.94 -71.78 97.32
N ASP A 616 -34.64 -71.50 97.17
CA ASP A 616 -33.58 -72.49 97.33
C ASP A 616 -33.45 -72.89 98.82
N SER A 617 -33.63 -71.95 99.75
CA SER A 617 -33.79 -72.25 101.18
C SER A 617 -35.04 -73.12 101.45
N ARG A 618 -36.17 -72.82 100.80
CA ARG A 618 -37.40 -73.61 100.91
C ARG A 618 -37.27 -75.00 100.29
N ILE A 619 -36.46 -75.15 99.25
CA ILE A 619 -36.08 -76.43 98.64
C ILE A 619 -35.16 -77.21 99.60
N CYS A 620 -34.23 -76.55 100.30
CA CYS A 620 -33.43 -77.19 101.35
C CYS A 620 -34.30 -77.65 102.53
N GLU A 621 -35.24 -76.84 103.02
CA GLU A 621 -36.24 -77.25 104.02
C GLU A 621 -37.05 -78.47 103.55
N MET A 622 -37.59 -78.43 102.34
CA MET A 622 -38.35 -79.55 101.77
C MET A 622 -37.47 -80.79 101.61
N THR A 623 -36.23 -80.65 101.16
CA THR A 623 -35.28 -81.77 101.00
C THR A 623 -34.92 -82.39 102.35
N GLN A 624 -34.77 -81.58 103.40
CA GLN A 624 -34.63 -82.08 104.77
C GLN A 624 -35.88 -82.85 105.20
N THR A 625 -37.08 -82.31 105.03
CA THR A 625 -38.31 -83.06 105.38
C THR A 625 -38.49 -84.34 104.57
N VAL A 626 -38.01 -84.38 103.31
CA VAL A 626 -38.00 -85.60 102.49
C VAL A 626 -36.95 -86.60 102.99
N ALA A 627 -35.78 -86.15 103.44
CA ALA A 627 -34.78 -87.01 104.07
C ALA A 627 -35.27 -87.56 105.42
N ASP A 628 -35.92 -86.73 106.23
CA ASP A 628 -36.55 -87.11 107.50
C ASP A 628 -37.67 -88.14 107.26
N LEU A 629 -38.56 -87.89 106.28
CA LEU A 629 -39.60 -88.83 105.88
C LEU A 629 -39.04 -90.12 105.26
N GLN A 630 -37.94 -90.08 104.51
CA GLN A 630 -37.25 -91.28 104.04
C GLN A 630 -36.61 -92.06 105.19
N SER A 631 -36.08 -91.38 106.21
CA SER A 631 -35.59 -92.03 107.42
C SER A 631 -36.74 -92.70 108.18
N ALA A 632 -37.87 -92.00 108.35
CA ALA A 632 -39.08 -92.54 108.97
C ALA A 632 -39.61 -93.75 108.18
N PHE A 633 -39.74 -93.64 106.85
CA PHE A 633 -40.15 -94.74 105.98
C PHE A 633 -39.17 -95.92 105.99
N SER A 634 -37.87 -95.68 106.19
CA SER A 634 -36.89 -96.76 106.40
C SER A 634 -37.08 -97.47 107.75
N THR A 635 -37.42 -96.73 108.82
CA THR A 635 -37.79 -97.33 110.11
C THR A 635 -39.11 -98.09 110.00
N GLU A 636 -40.12 -97.54 109.33
CA GLU A 636 -41.41 -98.17 109.04
C GLU A 636 -41.24 -99.42 108.18
N THR A 637 -40.34 -99.41 107.18
CA THR A 637 -39.99 -100.59 106.38
C THR A 637 -39.27 -101.65 107.22
N SER A 638 -38.41 -101.26 108.16
CA SER A 638 -37.79 -102.19 109.11
C SER A 638 -38.82 -102.78 110.08
N LEU A 639 -39.81 -101.97 110.48
CA LEU A 639 -40.91 -102.35 111.37
C LEU A 639 -41.87 -103.30 110.63
N HIS A 640 -42.21 -103.01 109.37
CA HIS A 640 -42.92 -103.91 108.46
C HIS A 640 -42.16 -105.22 108.22
N LYS A 641 -40.82 -105.20 108.19
CA LYS A 641 -40.01 -106.42 108.07
C LYS A 641 -40.04 -107.26 109.35
N THR A 642 -40.01 -106.65 110.54
CA THR A 642 -40.27 -107.38 111.79
C THR A 642 -41.72 -107.87 111.89
N VAL A 643 -42.71 -107.07 111.47
CA VAL A 643 -44.12 -107.47 111.43
C VAL A 643 -44.33 -108.62 110.45
N ALA A 644 -43.71 -108.59 109.26
CA ALA A 644 -43.78 -109.67 108.28
C ALA A 644 -43.09 -110.95 108.76
N ASN A 645 -41.97 -110.84 109.48
CA ASN A 645 -41.35 -111.99 110.15
C ASN A 645 -42.30 -112.56 111.22
N THR A 646 -42.85 -111.73 112.13
CA THR A 646 -43.84 -112.21 113.11
C THR A 646 -45.11 -112.72 112.47
N LEU A 647 -45.52 -112.20 111.31
CA LEU A 647 -46.66 -112.71 110.56
C LEU A 647 -46.34 -114.11 110.04
N SER A 648 -45.18 -114.31 109.39
CA SER A 648 -44.69 -115.63 108.96
C SER A 648 -44.59 -116.61 110.12
N ASP A 649 -44.09 -116.18 111.28
CA ASP A 649 -44.01 -117.00 112.50
C ASP A 649 -45.42 -117.36 113.00
N THR A 650 -46.37 -116.41 113.01
CA THR A 650 -47.77 -116.70 113.34
C THR A 650 -48.50 -117.51 112.28
N GLU A 651 -48.12 -117.45 111.00
CA GLU A 651 -48.71 -118.27 109.93
C GLU A 651 -48.18 -119.72 109.99
N ALA A 652 -46.93 -119.91 110.42
CA ALA A 652 -46.43 -121.22 110.82
C ALA A 652 -47.21 -121.76 112.04
N LEU A 653 -47.33 -120.96 113.11
CA LEU A 653 -48.06 -121.33 114.34
C LEU A 653 -49.56 -121.58 114.07
N VAL A 654 -50.19 -120.81 113.18
CA VAL A 654 -51.58 -121.02 112.73
C VAL A 654 -51.70 -122.24 111.82
N SER A 655 -50.67 -122.60 111.05
CA SER A 655 -50.66 -123.85 110.27
C SER A 655 -50.49 -125.08 111.16
N GLU A 656 -49.63 -124.99 112.17
CA GLU A 656 -49.45 -125.99 113.23
C GLU A 656 -50.75 -126.17 114.03
N LEU A 657 -51.32 -125.09 114.58
CA LEU A 657 -52.62 -125.10 115.26
C LEU A 657 -53.78 -125.54 114.35
N ARG A 658 -53.77 -125.26 113.04
CA ARG A 658 -54.76 -125.81 112.10
C ARG A 658 -54.58 -127.31 111.88
N SER A 659 -53.36 -127.82 111.91
CA SER A 659 -53.10 -129.26 111.85
C SER A 659 -53.57 -129.96 113.13
N GLU A 660 -53.27 -129.36 114.29
CA GLU A 660 -53.63 -129.89 115.60
C GLU A 660 -55.13 -129.77 115.86
N LEU A 661 -55.78 -128.68 115.47
CA LEU A 661 -57.24 -128.54 115.50
C LEU A 661 -57.94 -129.47 114.52
N LYS A 662 -57.31 -129.82 113.38
CA LYS A 662 -57.85 -130.84 112.46
C LYS A 662 -57.72 -132.25 113.04
N ILE A 663 -56.64 -132.54 113.77
CA ILE A 663 -56.46 -133.78 114.54
C ILE A 663 -57.47 -133.84 115.70
N GLN A 664 -57.65 -132.75 116.46
CA GLN A 664 -58.68 -132.67 117.50
C GLN A 664 -60.09 -132.80 116.92
N THR A 665 -60.41 -132.15 115.79
CA THR A 665 -61.74 -132.27 115.15
C THR A 665 -62.01 -133.72 114.71
N ALA A 666 -61.00 -134.43 114.20
CA ALA A 666 -61.12 -135.85 113.92
C ALA A 666 -61.33 -136.68 115.21
N ALA A 667 -60.61 -136.36 116.29
CA ALA A 667 -60.75 -137.02 117.58
C ALA A 667 -62.10 -136.73 118.27
N THR A 668 -62.62 -135.51 118.21
CA THR A 668 -63.94 -135.15 118.75
C THR A 668 -65.06 -135.79 117.94
N ASN A 669 -64.94 -135.87 116.61
CA ASN A 669 -65.95 -136.55 115.79
C ASN A 669 -65.93 -138.06 116.03
N ALA A 670 -64.76 -138.67 116.23
CA ALA A 670 -64.65 -140.08 116.64
C ALA A 670 -65.21 -140.32 118.05
N ALA A 671 -64.88 -139.46 119.01
CA ALA A 671 -65.39 -139.53 120.39
C ALA A 671 -66.90 -139.29 120.46
N GLN A 672 -67.45 -138.38 119.65
CA GLN A 672 -68.88 -138.11 119.60
C GLN A 672 -69.64 -139.23 118.90
N SER A 673 -69.12 -139.82 117.81
CA SER A 673 -69.73 -141.02 117.22
C SER A 673 -69.69 -142.22 118.17
N SER A 674 -68.62 -142.37 118.96
CA SER A 674 -68.54 -143.34 120.06
C SER A 674 -69.53 -143.05 121.19
N PHE A 675 -69.77 -141.78 121.52
CA PHE A 675 -70.75 -141.37 122.52
C PHE A 675 -72.19 -141.60 122.04
N GLU A 676 -72.47 -141.34 120.75
CA GLU A 676 -73.77 -141.61 120.12
C GLU A 676 -74.04 -143.13 120.04
N GLN A 677 -73.04 -143.95 119.71
CA GLN A 677 -73.14 -145.42 119.80
C GLN A 677 -73.42 -145.87 121.24
N GLU A 678 -72.68 -145.38 122.23
CA GLU A 678 -72.86 -145.83 123.62
C GLU A 678 -74.12 -145.23 124.26
N GLN A 679 -74.66 -144.12 123.73
CA GLN A 679 -75.97 -143.58 124.10
C GLN A 679 -77.10 -144.46 123.54
N VAL A 680 -77.01 -144.91 122.28
CA VAL A 680 -77.93 -145.91 121.71
C VAL A 680 -77.85 -147.23 122.50
N ARG A 681 -76.65 -147.68 122.85
CA ARG A 681 -76.44 -148.87 123.69
C ARG A 681 -77.02 -148.70 125.10
N ALA A 682 -76.85 -147.52 125.72
CA ALA A 682 -77.41 -147.22 127.03
C ALA A 682 -78.95 -147.16 127.01
N ILE A 683 -79.57 -146.75 125.90
CA ILE A 683 -81.02 -146.85 125.69
C ILE A 683 -81.42 -148.32 125.57
N SER A 684 -80.77 -149.10 124.71
CA SER A 684 -81.04 -150.55 124.55
C SER A 684 -80.93 -151.31 125.87
N LEU A 685 -79.88 -151.06 126.66
CA LEU A 685 -79.69 -151.67 127.98
C LEU A 685 -80.72 -151.18 129.02
N ARG A 686 -81.23 -149.96 128.87
CA ARG A 686 -82.30 -149.43 129.74
C ARG A 686 -83.64 -150.09 129.42
N ASP A 687 -83.94 -150.29 128.15
CA ASP A 687 -85.16 -150.99 127.70
C ASP A 687 -85.10 -152.48 128.04
N GLU A 688 -83.93 -153.12 127.92
CA GLU A 688 -83.69 -154.49 128.41
C GLU A 688 -83.85 -154.60 129.93
N LEU A 689 -83.38 -153.61 130.70
CA LEU A 689 -83.50 -153.58 132.16
C LEU A 689 -84.93 -153.30 132.61
N VAL A 690 -85.68 -152.42 131.93
CA VAL A 690 -87.13 -152.25 132.12
C VAL A 690 -87.84 -153.56 131.83
N GLY A 691 -87.64 -154.17 130.66
CA GLY A 691 -88.24 -155.45 130.33
C GLY A 691 -87.82 -156.59 131.28
N ALA A 692 -86.62 -156.55 131.87
CA ALA A 692 -86.21 -157.48 132.92
C ALA A 692 -86.92 -157.22 134.26
N LYS A 693 -87.11 -155.95 134.64
CA LYS A 693 -87.90 -155.55 135.81
C LYS A 693 -89.37 -155.94 135.66
N ASP A 694 -89.99 -155.68 134.52
CA ASP A 694 -91.39 -156.01 134.26
C ASP A 694 -91.62 -157.54 134.31
N ARG A 695 -90.66 -158.34 133.83
CA ARG A 695 -90.66 -159.80 133.98
C ARG A 695 -90.43 -160.27 135.41
N ALA A 696 -89.66 -159.53 136.22
CA ALA A 696 -89.47 -159.83 137.63
C ALA A 696 -90.72 -159.48 138.45
N GLU A 697 -91.37 -158.35 138.17
CA GLU A 697 -92.62 -157.93 138.82
C GLU A 697 -93.77 -158.88 138.44
N ALA A 698 -93.90 -159.28 137.16
CA ALA A 698 -94.86 -160.31 136.75
C ALA A 698 -94.61 -161.68 137.43
N ALA A 699 -93.34 -162.05 137.69
CA ALA A 699 -93.00 -163.26 138.43
C ALA A 699 -93.28 -163.11 139.94
N GLU A 700 -93.14 -161.92 140.53
CA GLU A 700 -93.59 -161.65 141.90
C GLU A 700 -95.12 -161.64 142.01
N GLU A 701 -95.84 -161.15 141.00
CA GLU A 701 -97.30 -161.26 140.91
C GLU A 701 -97.72 -162.73 140.82
N GLU A 702 -97.14 -163.56 139.94
CA GLU A 702 -97.42 -165.00 139.87
C GLU A 702 -97.10 -165.71 141.20
N VAL A 703 -95.98 -165.39 141.86
CA VAL A 703 -95.64 -165.94 143.18
C VAL A 703 -96.62 -165.47 144.27
N ASN A 704 -97.18 -164.27 144.16
CA ASN A 704 -98.18 -163.77 145.10
C ASN A 704 -99.59 -164.33 144.82
N GLU A 705 -99.97 -164.59 143.56
CA GLU A 705 -101.16 -165.37 143.21
C GLU A 705 -101.03 -166.81 143.70
N LEU A 706 -99.87 -167.46 143.52
CA LEU A 706 -99.60 -168.80 144.05
C LEU A 706 -99.62 -168.82 145.59
N ARG A 707 -99.17 -167.76 146.26
CA ARG A 707 -99.33 -167.61 147.73
C ARG A 707 -100.79 -167.42 148.13
N ALA A 708 -101.56 -166.63 147.40
CA ALA A 708 -102.98 -166.43 147.65
C ALA A 708 -103.78 -167.73 147.44
N SER A 709 -103.55 -168.42 146.32
CA SER A 709 -104.10 -169.74 146.00
C SER A 709 -103.74 -170.77 147.08
N LYS A 710 -102.46 -170.85 147.47
CA LYS A 710 -101.99 -171.70 148.56
C LYS A 710 -102.65 -171.35 149.91
N SER A 711 -102.90 -170.07 150.18
CA SER A 711 -103.60 -169.63 151.38
C SER A 711 -105.08 -170.03 151.35
N THR A 712 -105.75 -169.93 150.20
CA THR A 712 -107.13 -170.44 150.04
C THR A 712 -107.20 -171.97 150.12
N ASP A 713 -106.21 -172.69 149.59
CA ASP A 713 -106.10 -174.14 149.75
C ASP A 713 -105.84 -174.54 151.20
N GLU A 714 -104.95 -173.86 151.91
CA GLU A 714 -104.69 -174.09 153.34
C GLU A 714 -105.93 -173.77 154.20
N ALA A 715 -106.66 -172.69 153.89
CA ALA A 715 -107.95 -172.40 154.53
C ALA A 715 -109.01 -173.46 154.21
N THR A 716 -109.04 -173.99 152.98
CA THR A 716 -109.96 -175.06 152.56
C THR A 716 -109.59 -176.39 153.21
N ILE A 717 -108.31 -176.71 153.35
CA ILE A 717 -107.79 -177.88 154.09
C ILE A 717 -108.08 -177.75 155.59
N LEU A 718 -107.99 -176.56 156.18
CA LEU A 718 -108.38 -176.31 157.56
C LEU A 718 -109.90 -176.42 157.75
N SER A 719 -110.70 -175.95 156.80
CA SER A 719 -112.17 -176.15 156.76
C SER A 719 -112.52 -177.63 156.65
N LEU A 720 -111.87 -178.37 155.74
CA LEU A 720 -112.01 -179.81 155.59
C LEU A 720 -111.56 -180.57 156.84
N LYS A 721 -110.46 -180.17 157.50
CA LYS A 721 -110.06 -180.72 158.81
C LYS A 721 -111.07 -180.40 159.91
N ALA A 722 -111.66 -179.21 159.94
CA ALA A 722 -112.69 -178.86 160.91
C ALA A 722 -113.99 -179.63 160.66
N MET A 723 -114.37 -179.86 159.40
CA MET A 723 -115.47 -180.76 159.04
C MET A 723 -115.14 -182.22 159.35
N PHE A 724 -113.91 -182.67 159.12
CA PHE A 724 -113.48 -184.03 159.41
C PHE A 724 -113.38 -184.30 160.92
N GLU A 725 -112.89 -183.36 161.73
CA GLU A 725 -112.92 -183.48 163.20
C GLU A 725 -114.33 -183.31 163.77
N ARG A 726 -115.25 -182.55 163.14
CA ARG A 726 -116.69 -182.62 163.47
C ARG A 726 -117.29 -183.98 163.11
N LEU A 727 -116.98 -184.52 161.93
CA LEU A 727 -117.45 -185.82 161.48
C LEU A 727 -116.91 -186.93 162.38
N LYS A 728 -115.64 -186.86 162.75
CA LYS A 728 -114.93 -187.77 163.67
C LYS A 728 -115.36 -187.58 165.12
N ALA A 729 -115.75 -186.39 165.57
CA ALA A 729 -116.39 -186.17 166.86
C ALA A 729 -117.81 -186.73 166.90
N ALA A 730 -118.61 -186.52 165.84
CA ALA A 730 -119.94 -187.12 165.71
C ALA A 730 -119.86 -188.65 165.61
N GLN A 731 -118.93 -189.18 164.82
CA GLN A 731 -118.59 -190.60 164.75
C GLN A 731 -118.03 -191.11 166.07
N MET A 732 -117.28 -190.34 166.85
CA MET A 732 -116.86 -190.72 168.21
C MET A 732 -118.04 -190.73 169.17
N VAL A 733 -119.02 -189.83 169.06
CA VAL A 733 -120.23 -189.86 169.90
C VAL A 733 -121.10 -191.06 169.57
N THR A 734 -121.28 -191.41 168.29
CA THR A 734 -122.05 -192.59 167.89
C THR A 734 -121.26 -193.89 168.06
N LEU A 735 -119.94 -193.91 167.83
CA LEU A 735 -119.09 -195.06 168.17
C LEU A 735 -118.96 -195.24 169.68
N ASN A 736 -118.95 -194.22 170.53
CA ASN A 736 -119.02 -194.45 171.99
C ASN A 736 -120.40 -194.99 172.43
N GLN A 737 -121.45 -194.89 171.61
CA GLN A 737 -122.69 -195.66 171.80
C GLN A 737 -122.58 -197.08 171.22
N PHE A 738 -121.89 -197.26 170.09
CA PHE A 738 -121.70 -198.55 169.42
C PHE A 738 -120.59 -199.43 170.00
N GLU A 739 -119.62 -198.87 170.73
CA GLU A 739 -118.45 -199.55 171.30
C GLU A 739 -118.74 -200.04 172.73
N GLY A 740 -119.84 -199.55 173.32
CA GLY A 740 -120.61 -200.29 174.32
C GLY A 740 -121.35 -201.52 173.74
N GLN A 741 -121.37 -201.69 172.41
CA GLN A 741 -122.00 -202.82 171.71
C GLN A 741 -121.08 -203.45 170.63
N VAL A 742 -120.09 -204.21 171.12
CA VAL A 742 -119.41 -205.30 170.41
C VAL A 742 -118.31 -204.90 169.42
N THR A 743 -117.07 -204.99 169.92
CA THR A 743 -115.84 -205.47 169.25
C THR A 743 -115.76 -205.47 167.72
N SER A 744 -114.67 -204.96 167.15
CA SER A 744 -113.52 -205.81 166.74
C SER A 744 -112.44 -205.10 165.87
N ALA A 745 -111.23 -205.62 165.98
CA ALA A 745 -110.19 -205.73 164.94
C ALA A 745 -109.94 -204.59 163.93
N GLY A 746 -108.80 -203.91 164.12
CA GLY A 746 -107.64 -204.26 163.29
C GLY A 746 -106.89 -203.12 162.57
N PRO A 747 -105.63 -203.33 162.12
CA PRO A 747 -104.74 -202.22 161.74
C PRO A 747 -104.10 -202.30 160.33
N SER A 748 -103.45 -201.19 159.94
CA SER A 748 -102.03 -201.13 159.48
C SER A 748 -101.69 -200.48 158.12
N LEU A 749 -100.62 -199.67 158.17
CA LEU A 749 -99.46 -199.59 157.25
C LEU A 749 -99.58 -199.29 155.72
N SER A 750 -98.91 -198.18 155.33
CA SER A 750 -97.87 -198.12 154.25
C SER A 750 -98.34 -198.02 152.74
N PRO A 751 -97.46 -198.01 151.69
CA PRO A 751 -96.41 -196.99 151.37
C PRO A 751 -96.13 -196.69 149.84
N VAL A 752 -95.13 -195.81 149.55
CA VAL A 752 -94.03 -195.96 148.51
C VAL A 752 -94.19 -195.62 146.98
N ARG A 753 -93.15 -194.96 146.37
CA ARG A 753 -92.30 -195.28 145.13
C ARG A 753 -92.06 -194.24 143.96
N LYS A 754 -90.77 -194.12 143.50
CA LYS A 754 -90.21 -193.73 142.13
C LYS A 754 -90.45 -192.27 141.57
N ALA A 755 -89.87 -191.73 140.46
CA ALA A 755 -88.55 -191.72 139.71
C ALA A 755 -88.66 -190.80 138.41
N LEU A 756 -87.76 -190.51 137.42
CA LEU A 756 -86.36 -190.84 136.99
C LEU A 756 -85.79 -189.95 135.78
N ILE A 757 -84.48 -189.59 135.73
CA ILE A 757 -83.54 -189.40 134.54
C ILE A 757 -83.51 -188.18 133.52
N ARG A 758 -82.28 -187.79 133.07
CA ARG A 758 -81.80 -186.97 131.87
C ARG A 758 -82.16 -185.45 131.79
N SER A 759 -81.55 -184.53 130.98
CA SER A 759 -80.20 -184.24 130.35
C SER A 759 -80.32 -182.93 129.47
N GLY A 760 -79.32 -182.18 128.95
CA GLY A 760 -77.83 -182.20 128.91
C GLY A 760 -77.25 -181.24 127.80
N THR A 761 -75.92 -180.98 127.72
CA THR A 761 -75.16 -180.00 126.85
C THR A 761 -75.50 -178.50 127.04
N GLY A 762 -74.60 -177.50 126.89
CA GLY A 762 -73.16 -177.44 126.55
C GLY A 762 -72.41 -176.36 127.38
N MET A 763 -71.26 -175.85 126.92
CA MET A 763 -70.44 -174.82 127.63
C MET A 763 -71.16 -173.48 127.81
#